data_AF-A0A534R9G1-F1
#
_entry.id   AF-A0A534R9G1-F1
#
_cell.length_a   1.000
_cell.length_b   1.000
_cell.length_c   1.000
_cell.angle_alpha   90.00
_cell.angle_beta   90.00
_cell.angle_gamma   90.00
#
_symmetry.space_group_name_H-M   'P 1'
#
loop_
_entity.id
_entity.type
_entity.pdbx_description
1 polymer ?
#
loop_
_entity_poly.entity_id
_entity_poly.type
_entity_poly.pdbx_seq_one_letter_code
_entity_poly.pdbx_strand_id
1 'polypeptide(L)'
;MLTAGVCVRPESGVGRRLLPSAHGACSSARGFVTFSFPVPTSRRGSALLLAALVVLAAGFASPRDARALSTCTADDISANEVANCPASTVPCAINKNYTIANGCTLDFGTRTVTVKGTLDVGAGSMTLKAGSLTVASGGKIQGLGNSPPPGDHGGMITIQTTGAVVVDKAAANGIIDVSGDALAGTVVIQAGGSITLRGRLMAKNSTTSGGGGSITIRARGDFIYATAGVLSVGGSAMSDAGSIDIVAGGRVVLGDLVDLVGADGGLLDVQAGADVVVRTIDADATGDAGSGGCIGIVAGTQLQLLGLITTNGAGGTFMSGGCGGFGCFESRYGDLTVAANILAEGNVPDGGGGELDFISRGSISVASATMVSARASGAMGCGGDLSLDAFFDVVSGGILDASGGFGGGFPEISAGRDVTLSGPVDASGRALAGYGGGVIVEAGRQGKGNLSVQNTIDVGGGGCSLDLGCGAGGFTDLSGCDVTVTAAGSLLAGGPAAGSNALAAREQLTIQGPLDATTTTPGAGGATDGSNMLTHPSRKPRSISGTVTPAPTVTALPTCTSTILSGCLVPCPTCGNGVVEFPETCDTAGALQSCDGCSLFCQVEDRLQRRREVWGGYLSLRPSAQLQRRQSLHPRHLRSGRGLPAAHAGRPGHPVQRQQPVHGRRHLRRRSNLPAGEPAHLQ
;
A
#
# COMPACT_ATOMS: atom_id res chain seq x y z
N MET A 1 -8.72 26.36 21.79
CA MET A 1 -9.44 26.95 20.64
C MET A 1 -8.96 26.21 19.40
N LEU A 2 -9.60 25.06 19.14
CA LEU A 2 -9.32 24.18 18.01
C LEU A 2 -10.47 24.32 17.01
N THR A 3 -10.14 24.54 15.75
CA THR A 3 -11.02 24.24 14.62
C THR A 3 -10.62 22.86 14.11
N ALA A 4 -11.29 21.83 14.62
CA ALA A 4 -11.32 20.50 14.02
C ALA A 4 -12.26 20.55 12.80
N GLY A 5 -11.76 20.13 11.64
CA GLY A 5 -12.56 20.02 10.43
C GLY A 5 -13.54 18.87 10.55
N VAL A 6 -14.81 19.22 10.77
CA VAL A 6 -15.95 18.30 10.72
C VAL A 6 -16.17 17.88 9.26
N CYS A 7 -15.95 16.61 8.94
CA CYS A 7 -16.43 16.02 7.69
C CYS A 7 -17.82 15.42 7.92
N VAL A 8 -18.84 16.26 7.85
CA VAL A 8 -20.24 15.84 7.72
C VAL A 8 -20.66 16.10 6.28
N ARG A 9 -21.10 15.06 5.56
CA ARG A 9 -21.89 15.22 4.33
C ARG A 9 -23.36 15.00 4.66
N PRO A 10 -24.27 15.92 4.25
CA PRO A 10 -25.70 15.76 4.47
C PRO A 10 -26.34 14.90 3.38
N GLU A 11 -27.36 14.13 3.77
CA GLU A 11 -28.25 13.40 2.86
C GLU A 11 -29.10 14.34 2.00
N SER A 12 -29.30 13.99 0.72
CA SER A 12 -30.61 14.07 0.05
C SER A 12 -30.58 13.51 -1.38
N GLY A 13 -31.56 12.64 -1.69
CA GLY A 13 -32.31 12.66 -2.95
C GLY A 13 -31.74 11.98 -4.21
N VAL A 14 -32.17 10.73 -4.43
CA VAL A 14 -32.60 10.11 -5.72
C VAL A 14 -31.92 10.58 -7.03
N GLY A 15 -31.07 9.70 -7.58
CA GLY A 15 -30.56 9.81 -8.95
C GLY A 15 -29.38 8.89 -9.25
N ARG A 16 -29.58 7.56 -9.23
CA ARG A 16 -28.53 6.57 -9.53
C ARG A 16 -28.05 6.67 -10.98
N ARG A 17 -26.86 7.21 -11.20
CA ARG A 17 -25.91 6.79 -12.24
C ARG A 17 -24.65 6.31 -11.54
N LEU A 18 -24.44 5.00 -11.55
CA LEU A 18 -23.16 4.38 -11.21
C LEU A 18 -22.12 4.89 -12.21
N LEU A 19 -21.20 5.73 -11.73
CA LEU A 19 -19.95 5.98 -12.41
C LEU A 19 -18.97 4.89 -11.95
N PRO A 20 -18.27 4.20 -12.87
CA PRO A 20 -17.25 3.23 -12.48
C PRO A 20 -16.11 3.96 -11.77
N SER A 21 -15.77 3.50 -10.57
CA SER A 21 -14.54 3.88 -9.86
C SER A 21 -13.35 3.53 -10.75
N ALA A 22 -12.66 4.56 -11.22
CA ALA A 22 -11.42 4.41 -11.95
C ALA A 22 -10.29 4.09 -10.97
N HIS A 23 -10.20 2.82 -10.56
CA HIS A 23 -8.98 2.30 -9.93
C HIS A 23 -7.96 2.05 -11.05
N GLY A 24 -7.05 2.99 -11.18
CA GLY A 24 -6.02 2.99 -12.20
C GLY A 24 -4.78 3.70 -11.70
N ALA A 25 -3.93 2.92 -11.02
CA ALA A 25 -2.46 2.95 -10.99
C ALA A 25 -1.91 2.89 -9.56
N CYS A 26 -1.33 1.74 -9.21
CA CYS A 26 -0.31 1.61 -8.16
C CYS A 26 0.87 2.48 -8.66
N SER A 27 0.92 3.76 -8.26
CA SER A 27 1.92 4.75 -8.67
C SER A 27 2.46 5.47 -7.45
N SER A 28 3.75 5.25 -7.18
CA SER A 28 4.49 5.82 -6.07
C SER A 28 4.36 7.35 -6.00
N ALA A 29 3.86 7.88 -4.89
CA ALA A 29 4.03 9.29 -4.57
C ALA A 29 5.47 9.53 -4.12
N ARG A 30 6.36 9.90 -5.06
CA ARG A 30 7.68 10.45 -4.73
C ARG A 30 7.53 11.91 -4.32
N GLY A 31 7.56 12.17 -3.01
CA GLY A 31 7.68 13.51 -2.45
C GLY A 31 8.99 13.66 -1.68
N PHE A 32 9.96 14.40 -2.21
CA PHE A 32 11.12 14.85 -1.45
C PHE A 32 10.70 15.96 -0.50
N VAL A 33 10.91 15.78 0.80
CA VAL A 33 10.71 16.83 1.81
C VAL A 33 12.07 17.13 2.45
N THR A 34 12.59 18.33 2.22
CA THR A 34 13.79 18.86 2.87
C THR A 34 13.40 19.72 4.07
N PHE A 35 13.92 19.40 5.25
CA PHE A 35 13.88 20.31 6.40
C PHE A 35 15.23 20.42 7.11
N SER A 36 15.53 21.66 7.51
CA SER A 36 16.80 22.11 8.09
C SER A 36 16.72 22.16 9.62
N PHE A 37 17.79 21.73 10.29
CA PHE A 37 17.95 21.79 11.76
C PHE A 37 18.57 23.12 12.24
N PRO A 38 18.30 23.51 13.50
CA PRO A 38 19.29 24.18 14.33
C PRO A 38 19.75 23.29 15.50
N VAL A 39 21.08 23.14 15.61
CA VAL A 39 21.83 22.51 16.70
C VAL A 39 21.86 23.41 17.93
N PRO A 40 21.76 22.87 19.17
CA PRO A 40 22.36 23.50 20.33
C PRO A 40 23.63 22.76 20.80
N THR A 41 24.56 23.59 21.26
CA THR A 41 25.95 23.30 21.59
C THR A 41 26.16 22.73 23.00
N SER A 42 27.29 22.05 23.13
CA SER A 42 27.85 21.39 24.32
C SER A 42 27.89 22.21 25.62
N ARG A 43 27.94 21.52 26.78
CA ARG A 43 28.88 21.86 27.86
C ARG A 43 29.20 20.68 28.81
N ARG A 44 30.49 20.28 28.75
CA ARG A 44 31.46 19.90 29.79
C ARG A 44 31.00 19.21 31.09
N GLY A 45 31.68 18.10 31.38
CA GLY A 45 31.99 17.64 32.74
C GLY A 45 33.19 16.69 32.74
N SER A 46 34.36 17.17 33.17
CA SER A 46 35.58 16.40 33.42
C SER A 46 35.59 15.85 34.84
N ALA A 47 36.04 14.60 35.05
CA ALA A 47 36.80 14.20 36.25
C ALA A 47 37.42 12.78 36.11
N LEU A 48 38.76 12.76 36.03
CA LEU A 48 39.72 11.88 36.72
C LEU A 48 39.27 10.51 37.27
N LEU A 49 40.00 9.45 36.89
CA LEU A 49 40.76 8.65 37.86
C LEU A 49 41.86 7.79 37.20
N LEU A 50 43.04 7.84 37.82
CA LEU A 50 44.28 7.12 37.52
C LEU A 50 44.34 5.76 38.24
N ALA A 51 45.30 4.93 37.78
CA ALA A 51 45.87 3.70 38.39
C ALA A 51 45.32 2.39 37.78
N ALA A 52 46.11 1.37 37.43
CA ALA A 52 47.50 1.06 37.71
C ALA A 52 48.11 0.14 36.63
N LEU A 53 49.43 0.06 36.65
CA LEU A 53 50.34 -0.64 35.73
C LEU A 53 50.70 -2.07 36.22
N VAL A 54 51.21 -2.89 35.30
CA VAL A 54 52.05 -4.11 35.44
C VAL A 54 51.35 -5.49 35.47
N VAL A 55 51.33 -6.16 34.31
CA VAL A 55 51.95 -7.50 34.14
C VAL A 55 52.58 -7.56 32.74
N LEU A 56 53.89 -7.77 32.69
CA LEU A 56 54.68 -7.97 31.48
C LEU A 56 54.91 -9.47 31.26
N ALA A 57 55.04 -9.85 29.99
CA ALA A 57 55.72 -11.03 29.45
C ALA A 57 54.90 -12.34 29.32
N ALA A 58 54.14 -12.44 28.23
CA ALA A 58 54.08 -13.64 27.40
C ALA A 58 53.68 -13.27 25.96
N GLY A 59 54.60 -13.47 25.00
CA GLY A 59 54.29 -13.64 23.58
C GLY A 59 53.92 -12.39 22.77
N PHE A 60 54.93 -11.57 22.41
CA PHE A 60 54.82 -10.67 21.25
C PHE A 60 54.83 -11.51 19.96
N ALA A 61 53.70 -12.13 19.64
CA ALA A 61 53.30 -12.29 18.26
C ALA A 61 52.42 -11.07 17.95
N SER A 62 53.06 -9.97 17.52
CA SER A 62 52.32 -8.86 16.91
C SER A 62 51.44 -9.48 15.81
N PRO A 63 50.10 -9.31 15.84
CA PRO A 63 49.32 -9.65 14.66
C PRO A 63 49.92 -8.81 13.54
N ARG A 64 50.45 -9.47 12.50
CA ARG A 64 50.82 -8.76 11.28
C ARG A 64 49.52 -8.12 10.80
N ASP A 65 49.42 -6.80 10.90
CA ASP A 65 48.36 -6.05 10.25
C ASP A 65 48.38 -6.47 8.78
N ALA A 66 47.39 -7.26 8.39
CA ALA A 66 47.21 -7.67 7.01
C ALA A 66 46.83 -6.41 6.23
N ARG A 67 47.82 -5.67 5.74
CA ARG A 67 47.59 -4.45 4.96
C ARG A 67 46.82 -4.83 3.70
N ALA A 68 45.64 -4.24 3.54
CA ALA A 68 44.89 -4.32 2.30
C ALA A 68 45.68 -3.63 1.18
N LEU A 69 45.67 -4.23 -0.01
CA LEU A 69 46.35 -3.70 -1.19
C LEU A 69 45.46 -2.64 -1.84
N SER A 70 45.99 -1.44 -2.10
CA SER A 70 45.23 -0.42 -2.84
C SER A 70 45.20 -0.76 -4.33
N THR A 71 44.03 -0.65 -4.97
CA THR A 71 43.83 -0.97 -6.38
C THR A 71 42.70 -0.16 -7.00
N CYS A 72 42.71 0.00 -8.32
CA CYS A 72 41.63 0.65 -9.07
C CYS A 72 41.16 -0.12 -10.32
N THR A 73 41.85 -1.19 -10.71
CA THR A 73 41.55 -1.96 -11.93
C THR A 73 41.57 -3.46 -11.69
N ALA A 74 40.94 -4.23 -12.58
CA ALA A 74 41.00 -5.70 -12.55
C ALA A 74 42.42 -6.25 -12.85
N ASP A 75 43.24 -5.50 -13.61
CA ASP A 75 44.61 -5.88 -13.93
C ASP A 75 45.52 -5.79 -12.69
N ASP A 76 45.33 -4.77 -11.85
CA ASP A 76 46.03 -4.67 -10.56
C ASP A 76 45.73 -5.89 -9.67
N ILE A 77 44.46 -6.33 -9.62
CA ILE A 77 44.06 -7.53 -8.87
C ILE A 77 44.73 -8.76 -9.48
N SER A 78 44.67 -8.90 -10.81
CA SER A 78 45.27 -10.04 -11.53
C SER A 78 46.79 -10.12 -11.33
N ALA A 79 47.48 -8.98 -11.29
CA ALA A 79 48.91 -8.89 -11.01
C ALA A 79 49.27 -9.31 -9.58
N ASN A 80 48.37 -9.10 -8.63
CA ASN A 80 48.57 -9.47 -7.23
C ASN A 80 48.04 -10.89 -6.89
N GLU A 81 47.24 -11.50 -7.76
CA GLU A 81 46.60 -12.81 -7.60
C GLU A 81 46.99 -13.78 -8.72
N VAL A 82 48.22 -13.69 -9.26
CA VAL A 82 48.65 -14.41 -10.48
C VAL A 82 48.26 -15.90 -10.52
N ALA A 83 48.33 -16.60 -9.39
CA ALA A 83 47.97 -18.02 -9.29
C ALA A 83 46.45 -18.29 -9.32
N ASN A 84 45.63 -17.35 -8.83
CA ASN A 84 44.19 -17.51 -8.60
C ASN A 84 43.34 -16.71 -9.60
N CYS A 85 43.91 -15.65 -10.18
CA CYS A 85 43.27 -14.74 -11.12
C CYS A 85 44.29 -14.35 -12.22
N PRO A 86 44.69 -15.29 -13.09
CA PRO A 86 45.64 -15.00 -14.16
C PRO A 86 45.04 -14.00 -15.16
N ALA A 87 45.86 -13.20 -15.84
CA ALA A 87 45.42 -12.27 -16.89
C ALA A 87 45.02 -13.01 -18.20
N SER A 88 43.99 -13.86 -18.12
CA SER A 88 43.45 -14.66 -19.21
C SER A 88 41.92 -14.82 -19.08
N THR A 89 41.28 -15.60 -19.95
CA THR A 89 39.82 -15.89 -19.89
C THR A 89 39.43 -16.88 -18.79
N VAL A 90 40.39 -17.42 -18.04
CA VAL A 90 40.18 -18.38 -16.95
C VAL A 90 39.45 -17.71 -15.77
N PRO A 91 38.64 -18.46 -14.99
CA PRO A 91 38.04 -17.95 -13.76
C PRO A 91 39.04 -17.22 -12.86
N CYS A 92 38.57 -16.16 -12.21
CA CYS A 92 39.34 -15.32 -11.30
C CYS A 92 38.85 -15.55 -9.87
N ALA A 93 39.73 -16.00 -8.97
CA ALA A 93 39.48 -16.07 -7.54
C ALA A 93 40.28 -14.99 -6.81
N ILE A 94 39.59 -14.11 -6.09
CA ILE A 94 40.16 -13.03 -5.29
C ILE A 94 40.21 -13.48 -3.84
N ASN A 95 41.40 -13.81 -3.35
CA ASN A 95 41.60 -14.40 -2.03
C ASN A 95 42.15 -13.38 -1.01
N LYS A 96 42.82 -12.33 -1.49
CA LYS A 96 43.40 -11.24 -0.69
C LYS A 96 42.38 -10.13 -0.43
N ASN A 97 42.77 -9.23 0.48
CA ASN A 97 42.01 -8.04 0.82
C ASN A 97 42.54 -6.83 0.03
N TYR A 98 41.62 -6.05 -0.52
CA TYR A 98 41.88 -4.89 -1.34
C TYR A 98 41.10 -3.67 -0.86
N THR A 99 41.77 -2.53 -0.82
CA THR A 99 41.12 -1.22 -0.69
C THR A 99 40.95 -0.67 -2.11
N ILE A 100 39.71 -0.39 -2.48
CA ILE A 100 39.33 0.13 -3.79
C ILE A 100 39.23 1.64 -3.69
N ALA A 101 40.00 2.35 -4.51
CA ALA A 101 39.90 3.80 -4.52
C ALA A 101 38.52 4.27 -5.06
N ASN A 102 38.12 5.49 -4.68
CA ASN A 102 36.81 6.02 -5.07
C ASN A 102 36.70 6.19 -6.60
N GLY A 103 35.60 5.70 -7.18
CA GLY A 103 35.29 5.80 -8.61
C GLY A 103 35.89 4.69 -9.47
N CYS A 104 36.52 3.69 -8.86
CA CYS A 104 37.24 2.66 -9.59
C CYS A 104 36.32 1.63 -10.26
N THR A 105 36.78 1.10 -11.39
CA THR A 105 36.09 0.05 -12.15
C THR A 105 36.96 -1.19 -12.26
N LEU A 106 36.50 -2.28 -11.65
CA LEU A 106 37.09 -3.60 -11.73
C LEU A 106 36.39 -4.38 -12.85
N ASP A 107 36.90 -4.28 -14.08
CA ASP A 107 36.33 -4.95 -15.25
C ASP A 107 37.06 -6.27 -15.56
N PHE A 108 36.43 -7.38 -15.23
CA PHE A 108 36.93 -8.74 -15.53
C PHE A 108 36.36 -9.29 -16.85
N GLY A 109 35.68 -8.47 -17.66
CA GLY A 109 35.07 -8.89 -18.92
C GLY A 109 34.05 -10.02 -18.72
N THR A 110 34.19 -11.10 -19.50
CA THR A 110 33.28 -12.27 -19.46
C THR A 110 33.71 -13.36 -18.47
N ARG A 111 34.70 -13.08 -17.62
CA ARG A 111 35.26 -14.07 -16.69
C ARG A 111 34.31 -14.36 -15.54
N THR A 112 34.32 -15.60 -15.05
CA THR A 112 33.72 -15.92 -13.74
C THR A 112 34.62 -15.42 -12.62
N VAL A 113 34.08 -14.60 -11.73
CA VAL A 113 34.79 -14.02 -10.58
C VAL A 113 34.26 -14.60 -9.28
N THR A 114 35.16 -15.07 -8.42
CA THR A 114 34.84 -15.54 -7.06
C THR A 114 35.59 -14.70 -6.04
N VAL A 115 34.87 -14.01 -5.15
CA VAL A 115 35.45 -13.24 -4.05
C VAL A 115 35.46 -14.09 -2.78
N LYS A 116 36.66 -14.41 -2.28
CA LYS A 116 36.89 -15.06 -0.98
C LYS A 116 37.55 -14.13 0.04
N GLY A 117 38.32 -13.15 -0.43
CA GLY A 117 38.87 -12.06 0.38
C GLY A 117 37.88 -10.90 0.53
N THR A 118 38.41 -9.69 0.72
CA THR A 118 37.63 -8.46 0.90
C THR A 118 37.92 -7.45 -0.21
N LEU A 119 36.88 -6.90 -0.82
CA LEU A 119 36.95 -5.69 -1.64
C LEU A 119 36.28 -4.57 -0.84
N ASP A 120 37.04 -3.55 -0.43
CA ASP A 120 36.56 -2.47 0.44
C ASP A 120 36.70 -1.11 -0.22
N VAL A 121 35.59 -0.41 -0.42
CA VAL A 121 35.55 0.94 -0.99
C VAL A 121 35.34 2.05 0.05
N GLY A 122 35.15 1.70 1.32
CA GLY A 122 34.74 2.64 2.38
C GLY A 122 33.51 3.47 1.97
N ALA A 123 33.53 4.77 2.26
CA ALA A 123 32.50 5.73 1.82
C ALA A 123 32.57 6.10 0.32
N GLY A 124 33.48 5.49 -0.44
CA GLY A 124 33.66 5.74 -1.87
C GLY A 124 32.69 4.96 -2.76
N SER A 125 32.99 4.93 -4.05
CA SER A 125 32.21 4.19 -5.05
C SER A 125 33.07 3.21 -5.85
N MET A 126 32.50 2.06 -6.22
CA MET A 126 33.15 1.10 -7.13
C MET A 126 32.15 0.45 -8.08
N THR A 127 32.64 0.06 -9.27
CA THR A 127 31.92 -0.78 -10.22
C THR A 127 32.69 -2.09 -10.47
N LEU A 128 32.03 -3.24 -10.32
CA LEU A 128 32.56 -4.55 -10.66
C LEU A 128 31.81 -5.10 -11.88
N LYS A 129 32.54 -5.44 -12.94
CA LYS A 129 32.01 -6.09 -14.14
C LYS A 129 32.60 -7.49 -14.30
N ALA A 130 31.76 -8.48 -14.57
CA ALA A 130 32.20 -9.87 -14.76
C ALA A 130 31.25 -10.68 -15.65
N GLY A 131 31.68 -11.85 -16.11
CA GLY A 131 30.78 -12.83 -16.74
C GLY A 131 29.79 -13.39 -15.74
N SER A 132 30.27 -13.82 -14.58
CA SER A 132 29.44 -14.21 -13.44
C SER A 132 30.18 -13.85 -12.15
N LEU A 133 29.44 -13.66 -11.05
CA LEU A 133 30.00 -13.32 -9.75
C LEU A 133 29.56 -14.32 -8.69
N THR A 134 30.49 -14.75 -7.86
CA THR A 134 30.21 -15.44 -6.60
C THR A 134 30.93 -14.74 -5.46
N VAL A 135 30.19 -14.18 -4.51
CA VAL A 135 30.73 -13.81 -3.19
C VAL A 135 30.68 -15.07 -2.35
N ALA A 136 31.82 -15.75 -2.26
CA ALA A 136 31.91 -17.03 -1.59
C ALA A 136 31.72 -16.87 -0.07
N SER A 137 31.50 -17.99 0.60
CA SER A 137 31.47 -18.06 2.06
C SER A 137 32.72 -17.39 2.68
N GLY A 138 32.52 -16.37 3.51
CA GLY A 138 33.58 -15.57 4.15
C GLY A 138 34.11 -14.40 3.30
N GLY A 139 33.80 -14.36 2.01
CA GLY A 139 34.15 -13.26 1.11
C GLY A 139 33.29 -12.02 1.35
N LYS A 140 33.87 -10.84 1.11
CA LYS A 140 33.24 -9.55 1.37
C LYS A 140 33.41 -8.57 0.21
N ILE A 141 32.33 -7.90 -0.14
CA ILE A 141 32.34 -6.70 -0.98
C ILE A 141 31.67 -5.60 -0.15
N GLN A 142 32.43 -4.62 0.32
CA GLN A 142 31.95 -3.68 1.34
C GLN A 142 32.28 -2.23 1.02
N GLY A 143 31.44 -1.34 1.53
CA GLY A 143 31.60 0.11 1.49
C GLY A 143 31.05 0.68 2.79
N LEU A 144 31.69 0.36 3.91
CA LEU A 144 31.20 0.72 5.23
C LEU A 144 31.47 2.20 5.54
N GLY A 145 30.46 2.89 6.04
CA GLY A 145 30.53 4.27 6.52
C GLY A 145 30.74 4.37 8.02
N ASN A 146 31.84 3.84 8.54
CA ASN A 146 32.12 3.72 9.99
C ASN A 146 33.32 4.58 10.43
N SER A 147 33.61 5.64 9.68
CA SER A 147 34.70 6.58 9.96
C SER A 147 34.13 7.95 10.34
N PRO A 148 34.91 8.83 10.98
CA PRO A 148 34.45 10.19 11.26
C PRO A 148 34.00 10.92 9.98
N PRO A 149 33.07 11.89 10.11
CA PRO A 149 32.60 12.68 8.98
C PRO A 149 33.78 13.23 8.14
N PRO A 150 33.71 13.12 6.80
CA PRO A 150 32.56 12.71 5.98
C PRO A 150 32.49 11.19 5.67
N GLY A 151 33.32 10.36 6.30
CA GLY A 151 33.40 8.90 6.06
C GLY A 151 32.39 8.06 6.84
N ASP A 152 31.42 8.70 7.47
CA ASP A 152 30.31 8.12 8.24
C ASP A 152 29.13 7.70 7.36
N HIS A 153 29.26 7.86 6.03
CA HIS A 153 28.28 7.46 5.03
C HIS A 153 28.73 6.18 4.33
N GLY A 154 27.80 5.25 4.08
CA GLY A 154 28.09 4.05 3.31
C GLY A 154 28.43 4.38 1.85
N GLY A 155 29.27 3.54 1.24
CA GLY A 155 29.71 3.68 -0.14
C GLY A 155 28.68 3.23 -1.19
N MET A 156 29.05 3.39 -2.46
CA MET A 156 28.24 2.94 -3.60
C MET A 156 28.90 1.75 -4.29
N ILE A 157 28.21 0.61 -4.36
CA ILE A 157 28.70 -0.59 -5.02
C ILE A 157 27.79 -0.93 -6.19
N THR A 158 28.35 -0.92 -7.40
CA THR A 158 27.66 -1.37 -8.62
C THR A 158 28.25 -2.69 -9.10
N ILE A 159 27.43 -3.70 -9.31
CA ILE A 159 27.80 -5.01 -9.84
C ILE A 159 27.05 -5.23 -11.14
N GLN A 160 27.79 -5.48 -12.22
CA GLN A 160 27.23 -5.78 -13.53
C GLN A 160 27.77 -7.11 -14.03
N THR A 161 26.89 -8.06 -14.31
CA THR A 161 27.28 -9.36 -14.84
C THR A 161 26.46 -9.76 -16.06
N THR A 162 27.04 -10.51 -16.99
CA THR A 162 26.31 -11.07 -18.14
C THR A 162 25.62 -12.39 -17.82
N GLY A 163 26.02 -13.05 -16.73
CA GLY A 163 25.48 -14.30 -16.20
C GLY A 163 24.96 -14.12 -14.77
N ALA A 164 25.10 -15.17 -13.96
CA ALA A 164 24.52 -15.22 -12.61
C ALA A 164 25.37 -14.50 -11.55
N VAL A 165 24.70 -14.07 -10.47
CA VAL A 165 25.31 -13.57 -9.24
C VAL A 165 24.89 -14.45 -8.07
N VAL A 166 25.85 -14.92 -7.28
CA VAL A 166 25.59 -15.71 -6.07
C VAL A 166 26.28 -15.03 -4.89
N VAL A 167 25.54 -14.74 -3.83
CA VAL A 167 26.08 -14.38 -2.52
C VAL A 167 25.88 -15.59 -1.62
N ASP A 168 26.92 -16.41 -1.47
CA ASP A 168 26.78 -17.75 -0.92
C ASP A 168 26.87 -17.77 0.61
N LYS A 169 26.37 -18.85 1.19
CA LYS A 169 26.52 -19.15 2.61
C LYS A 169 26.86 -20.62 2.76
N ALA A 170 28.02 -20.88 3.35
CA ALA A 170 28.46 -22.22 3.77
C ALA A 170 28.87 -22.17 5.25
N ALA A 171 30.17 -22.25 5.56
CA ALA A 171 30.66 -22.13 6.95
C ALA A 171 30.54 -20.69 7.50
N ALA A 172 30.68 -19.69 6.63
CA ALA A 172 30.49 -18.27 6.89
C ALA A 172 29.60 -17.62 5.83
N ASN A 173 29.13 -16.39 6.08
CA ASN A 173 28.37 -15.63 5.10
C ASN A 173 29.31 -15.03 4.05
N GLY A 174 28.96 -15.13 2.77
CA GLY A 174 29.33 -14.13 1.79
C GLY A 174 28.57 -12.84 2.07
N ILE A 175 29.24 -11.68 1.97
CA ILE A 175 28.69 -10.40 2.42
C ILE A 175 28.84 -9.35 1.33
N ILE A 176 27.74 -8.65 1.03
CA ILE A 176 27.75 -7.35 0.37
C ILE A 176 27.16 -6.34 1.35
N ASP A 177 27.93 -5.32 1.74
CA ASP A 177 27.54 -4.43 2.84
C ASP A 177 27.98 -2.98 2.60
N VAL A 178 27.03 -2.06 2.51
CA VAL A 178 27.24 -0.61 2.42
C VAL A 178 26.62 0.13 3.61
N SER A 179 26.53 -0.52 4.78
CA SER A 179 26.00 0.08 6.00
C SER A 179 26.83 1.30 6.43
N GLY A 180 26.19 2.28 7.07
CA GLY A 180 26.84 3.52 7.51
C GLY A 180 26.34 4.03 8.86
N ASP A 181 27.15 4.85 9.53
CA ASP A 181 26.88 5.39 10.84
C ASP A 181 25.87 6.54 10.79
N ALA A 182 26.02 7.47 9.83
CA ALA A 182 25.09 8.57 9.59
C ALA A 182 24.02 8.22 8.54
N LEU A 183 24.43 7.56 7.46
CA LEU A 183 23.53 7.12 6.39
C LEU A 183 24.16 5.93 5.66
N ALA A 184 23.39 4.88 5.43
CA ALA A 184 23.85 3.78 4.59
C ALA A 184 23.93 4.13 3.10
N GLY A 185 24.77 3.40 2.39
CA GLY A 185 25.07 3.61 1.00
C GLY A 185 24.10 2.92 0.04
N THR A 186 24.58 2.67 -1.17
CA THR A 186 23.79 2.09 -2.26
C THR A 186 24.45 0.83 -2.82
N VAL A 187 23.65 -0.22 -3.02
CA VAL A 187 24.04 -1.40 -3.82
C VAL A 187 23.17 -1.47 -5.07
N VAL A 188 23.81 -1.61 -6.23
CA VAL A 188 23.13 -1.90 -7.51
C VAL A 188 23.67 -3.20 -8.07
N ILE A 189 22.81 -4.19 -8.28
CA ILE A 189 23.16 -5.46 -8.93
C ILE A 189 22.36 -5.62 -10.21
N GLN A 190 23.05 -5.73 -11.33
CA GLN A 190 22.48 -6.04 -12.63
C GLN A 190 23.09 -7.33 -13.16
N ALA A 191 22.28 -8.38 -13.24
CA ALA A 191 22.70 -9.70 -13.70
C ALA A 191 21.98 -10.10 -14.99
N GLY A 192 22.76 -10.57 -15.97
CA GLY A 192 22.25 -11.14 -17.20
C GLY A 192 21.67 -12.56 -17.02
N GLY A 193 21.85 -13.17 -15.85
CA GLY A 193 21.21 -14.41 -15.40
C GLY A 193 20.42 -14.24 -14.10
N SER A 194 20.28 -15.34 -13.34
CA SER A 194 19.62 -15.34 -12.03
C SER A 194 20.54 -14.80 -10.93
N ILE A 195 19.93 -14.30 -9.85
CA ILE A 195 20.61 -13.86 -8.64
C ILE A 195 20.17 -14.77 -7.49
N THR A 196 21.12 -15.29 -6.72
CA THR A 196 20.85 -16.11 -5.54
C THR A 196 21.54 -15.51 -4.31
N LEU A 197 20.76 -15.14 -3.31
CA LEU A 197 21.20 -14.59 -2.04
C LEU A 197 20.99 -15.62 -0.93
N ARG A 198 22.08 -16.22 -0.45
CA ARG A 198 22.12 -17.09 0.74
C ARG A 198 22.88 -16.45 1.89
N GLY A 199 23.82 -15.56 1.58
CA GLY A 199 24.59 -14.76 2.53
C GLY A 199 23.87 -13.47 2.92
N ARG A 200 24.64 -12.40 3.13
CA ARG A 200 24.12 -11.09 3.58
C ARG A 200 24.24 -10.04 2.49
N LEU A 201 23.17 -9.28 2.29
CA LEU A 201 23.12 -8.09 1.44
C LEU A 201 22.49 -6.95 2.25
N MET A 202 23.27 -5.90 2.51
CA MET A 202 22.93 -4.89 3.52
C MET A 202 23.25 -3.47 3.06
N ALA A 203 22.33 -2.56 3.36
CA ALA A 203 22.52 -1.11 3.27
C ALA A 203 21.77 -0.47 4.44
N LYS A 204 22.20 -0.73 5.68
CA LYS A 204 21.46 -0.36 6.89
C LYS A 204 22.23 0.58 7.83
N ASN A 205 21.55 1.17 8.80
CA ASN A 205 22.18 1.95 9.85
C ASN A 205 23.17 1.11 10.68
N SER A 206 24.22 1.77 11.18
CA SER A 206 25.20 1.20 12.10
C SER A 206 25.19 1.86 13.49
N THR A 207 24.41 2.94 13.64
CA THR A 207 24.25 3.68 14.91
C THR A 207 22.79 3.93 15.26
N THR A 208 22.56 4.53 16.43
CA THR A 208 21.23 4.91 16.93
C THR A 208 20.58 6.08 16.19
N SER A 209 21.27 6.74 15.26
CA SER A 209 20.75 7.90 14.52
C SER A 209 21.03 7.83 13.01
N GLY A 210 21.49 6.68 12.51
CA GLY A 210 21.78 6.51 11.10
C GLY A 210 20.52 6.17 10.29
N GLY A 211 20.43 6.69 9.07
CA GLY A 211 19.39 6.34 8.10
C GLY A 211 19.72 5.07 7.31
N GLY A 212 18.68 4.40 6.82
CA GLY A 212 18.79 3.28 5.88
C GLY A 212 19.26 3.71 4.48
N GLY A 213 19.72 2.74 3.70
CA GLY A 213 20.32 2.94 2.38
C GLY A 213 19.43 2.45 1.25
N SER A 214 20.02 2.05 0.13
CA SER A 214 19.26 1.54 -1.02
C SER A 214 19.88 0.29 -1.63
N ILE A 215 19.04 -0.68 -1.96
CA ILE A 215 19.42 -1.88 -2.69
C ILE A 215 18.56 -1.96 -3.94
N THR A 216 19.19 -2.06 -5.11
CA THR A 216 18.50 -2.27 -6.37
C THR A 216 19.01 -3.51 -7.08
N ILE A 217 18.09 -4.39 -7.46
CA ILE A 217 18.37 -5.71 -8.01
C ILE A 217 17.63 -5.86 -9.34
N ARG A 218 18.38 -6.18 -10.39
CA ARG A 218 17.87 -6.47 -11.74
C ARG A 218 18.40 -7.81 -12.20
N ALA A 219 17.57 -8.85 -12.15
CA ALA A 219 17.89 -10.18 -12.64
C ALA A 219 17.15 -10.45 -13.96
N ARG A 220 17.85 -10.89 -15.01
CA ARG A 220 17.15 -11.41 -16.20
C ARG A 220 16.47 -12.76 -15.95
N GLY A 221 17.02 -13.56 -15.05
CA GLY A 221 16.42 -14.81 -14.57
C GLY A 221 15.63 -14.60 -13.28
N ASP A 222 15.78 -15.54 -12.35
CA ASP A 222 15.13 -15.52 -11.03
C ASP A 222 15.92 -14.66 -10.03
N PHE A 223 15.22 -14.15 -9.01
CA PHE A 223 15.83 -13.67 -7.77
C PHE A 223 15.42 -14.59 -6.62
N ILE A 224 16.39 -15.30 -6.04
CA ILE A 224 16.16 -16.24 -4.95
C ILE A 224 16.89 -15.76 -3.71
N TYR A 225 16.16 -15.16 -2.78
CA TYR A 225 16.59 -14.94 -1.40
C TYR A 225 16.26 -16.20 -0.59
N ALA A 226 17.28 -16.98 -0.25
CA ALA A 226 17.14 -18.27 0.40
C ALA A 226 17.02 -18.13 1.93
N THR A 227 16.48 -19.17 2.57
CA THR A 227 16.41 -19.28 4.03
C THR A 227 17.78 -19.09 4.69
N ALA A 228 17.80 -18.38 5.81
CA ALA A 228 18.94 -17.99 6.63
C ALA A 228 19.91 -16.98 5.99
N GLY A 229 19.54 -16.36 4.87
CA GLY A 229 20.22 -15.16 4.39
C GLY A 229 19.86 -13.92 5.21
N VAL A 230 20.43 -12.77 4.84
CA VAL A 230 20.02 -11.45 5.38
C VAL A 230 19.86 -10.48 4.22
N LEU A 231 18.69 -9.85 4.13
CA LEU A 231 18.42 -8.72 3.24
C LEU A 231 17.86 -7.57 4.09
N SER A 232 18.62 -6.48 4.23
CA SER A 232 18.26 -5.41 5.16
C SER A 232 18.67 -4.02 4.64
N VAL A 233 17.74 -3.07 4.78
CA VAL A 233 17.97 -1.63 4.57
C VAL A 233 17.53 -0.81 5.79
N GLY A 234 17.46 -1.44 6.97
CA GLY A 234 16.90 -0.82 8.16
C GLY A 234 17.55 0.52 8.54
N GLY A 235 16.73 1.41 9.07
CA GLY A 235 17.12 2.66 9.72
C GLY A 235 17.17 2.51 11.23
N SER A 236 17.60 3.58 11.90
CA SER A 236 17.51 3.67 13.36
C SER A 236 16.13 4.13 13.82
N ALA A 237 15.83 4.07 15.12
CA ALA A 237 14.59 4.66 15.65
C ALA A 237 14.51 6.19 15.50
N MET A 238 15.58 6.86 15.04
CA MET A 238 15.62 8.30 14.80
C MET A 238 15.76 8.66 13.31
N SER A 239 15.79 7.68 12.41
CA SER A 239 15.92 7.92 10.98
C SER A 239 15.25 6.83 10.16
N ASP A 240 14.69 7.21 9.04
CA ASP A 240 13.89 6.34 8.19
C ASP A 240 14.70 5.14 7.70
N ALA A 241 13.99 4.05 7.47
CA ALA A 241 14.53 2.92 6.75
C ALA A 241 14.79 3.26 5.28
N GLY A 242 15.54 2.37 4.64
CA GLY A 242 15.91 2.49 3.25
C GLY A 242 14.89 1.89 2.29
N SER A 243 15.34 1.64 1.07
CA SER A 243 14.52 1.06 0.00
C SER A 243 15.16 -0.14 -0.69
N ILE A 244 14.33 -1.11 -1.07
CA ILE A 244 14.69 -2.27 -1.87
C ILE A 244 13.82 -2.29 -3.13
N ASP A 245 14.45 -2.27 -4.30
CA ASP A 245 13.82 -2.41 -5.62
C ASP A 245 14.32 -3.71 -6.28
N ILE A 246 13.43 -4.66 -6.53
CA ILE A 246 13.73 -5.96 -7.14
C ILE A 246 12.92 -6.13 -8.42
N VAL A 247 13.61 -6.28 -9.54
CA VAL A 247 13.02 -6.69 -10.82
C VAL A 247 13.67 -7.99 -11.29
N ALA A 248 12.87 -9.04 -11.46
CA ALA A 248 13.31 -10.33 -11.99
C ALA A 248 12.49 -10.72 -13.24
N GLY A 249 13.17 -11.16 -14.30
CA GLY A 249 12.50 -11.70 -15.48
C GLY A 249 11.79 -13.04 -15.22
N GLY A 250 12.24 -13.78 -14.20
CA GLY A 250 11.64 -15.04 -13.75
C GLY A 250 10.90 -14.89 -12.41
N ARG A 251 11.10 -15.87 -11.54
CA ARG A 251 10.50 -15.97 -10.20
C ARG A 251 11.24 -15.09 -9.19
N VAL A 252 10.49 -14.55 -8.21
CA VAL A 252 11.08 -13.98 -6.99
C VAL A 252 10.72 -14.85 -5.78
N VAL A 253 11.72 -15.24 -4.99
CA VAL A 253 11.51 -15.88 -3.69
C VAL A 253 12.14 -15.02 -2.62
N LEU A 254 11.34 -14.54 -1.67
CA LEU A 254 11.76 -13.92 -0.42
C LEU A 254 11.63 -14.97 0.69
N GLY A 255 12.65 -15.82 0.81
CA GLY A 255 12.60 -17.04 1.61
C GLY A 255 12.85 -16.87 3.11
N ASP A 256 13.23 -15.68 3.56
CA ASP A 256 13.45 -15.33 4.97
C ASP A 256 13.07 -13.86 5.20
N LEU A 257 13.35 -13.31 6.39
CA LEU A 257 13.10 -11.93 6.76
C LEU A 257 13.75 -10.93 5.79
N VAL A 258 12.92 -10.08 5.19
CA VAL A 258 13.34 -8.81 4.59
C VAL A 258 13.12 -7.70 5.62
N ASP A 259 14.21 -7.06 6.02
CA ASP A 259 14.22 -6.05 7.10
C ASP A 259 14.29 -4.63 6.55
N LEU A 260 13.21 -3.89 6.79
CA LEU A 260 12.93 -2.52 6.37
C LEU A 260 12.53 -1.67 7.59
N VAL A 261 12.92 -2.06 8.81
CA VAL A 261 12.56 -1.35 10.04
C VAL A 261 13.32 -0.03 10.15
N GLY A 262 12.66 1.05 10.56
CA GLY A 262 13.29 2.37 10.76
C GLY A 262 12.46 3.27 11.66
N ALA A 263 12.78 4.56 11.74
CA ALA A 263 11.92 5.51 12.44
C ALA A 263 10.52 5.49 11.83
N ASP A 264 10.46 5.74 10.53
CA ASP A 264 9.42 5.26 9.63
C ASP A 264 9.89 3.96 8.95
N GLY A 265 8.93 3.09 8.62
CA GLY A 265 9.17 1.85 7.90
C GLY A 265 9.63 2.09 6.45
N GLY A 266 10.37 1.13 5.90
CA GLY A 266 11.03 1.26 4.60
C GLY A 266 10.16 0.93 3.40
N LEU A 267 10.75 1.01 2.21
CA LEU A 267 10.08 0.71 0.95
C LEU A 267 10.60 -0.60 0.35
N LEU A 268 9.69 -1.49 -0.01
CA LEU A 268 9.96 -2.67 -0.82
C LEU A 268 9.12 -2.64 -2.08
N ASP A 269 9.76 -2.72 -3.24
CA ASP A 269 9.11 -2.92 -4.54
C ASP A 269 9.65 -4.19 -5.20
N VAL A 270 8.76 -5.08 -5.60
CA VAL A 270 9.08 -6.37 -6.20
C VAL A 270 8.26 -6.57 -7.46
N GLN A 271 8.94 -6.78 -8.58
CA GLN A 271 8.33 -7.19 -9.83
C GLN A 271 8.95 -8.49 -10.35
N ALA A 272 8.11 -9.51 -10.56
CA ALA A 272 8.51 -10.78 -11.15
C ALA A 272 7.83 -11.01 -12.50
N GLY A 273 8.54 -11.61 -13.45
CA GLY A 273 7.94 -12.10 -14.69
C GLY A 273 7.13 -13.39 -14.51
N ALA A 274 7.42 -14.17 -13.45
CA ALA A 274 6.72 -15.40 -13.09
C ALA A 274 6.03 -15.26 -11.72
N ASP A 275 6.14 -16.26 -10.84
CA ASP A 275 5.53 -16.25 -9.50
C ASP A 275 6.39 -15.51 -8.45
N VAL A 276 5.74 -15.06 -7.38
CA VAL A 276 6.40 -14.52 -6.19
C VAL A 276 6.00 -15.32 -4.96
N VAL A 277 6.99 -15.74 -4.18
CA VAL A 277 6.78 -16.40 -2.88
C VAL A 277 7.43 -15.57 -1.79
N VAL A 278 6.65 -15.20 -0.78
CA VAL A 278 7.07 -14.36 0.34
C VAL A 278 6.95 -15.12 1.65
N ARG A 279 7.99 -15.07 2.47
CA ARG A 279 7.96 -15.53 3.86
C ARG A 279 7.74 -14.35 4.79
N THR A 280 8.78 -13.67 5.22
CA THR A 280 8.64 -12.62 6.23
C THR A 280 9.13 -11.28 5.70
N ILE A 281 8.34 -10.24 5.90
CA ILE A 281 8.74 -8.85 5.65
C ILE A 281 8.40 -8.06 6.92
N ASP A 282 9.37 -7.30 7.40
CA ASP A 282 9.19 -6.37 8.51
C ASP A 282 9.55 -4.97 8.04
N ALA A 283 8.53 -4.12 7.93
CA ALA A 283 8.63 -2.72 7.59
C ALA A 283 7.91 -1.89 8.67
N ASP A 284 7.98 -2.32 9.93
CA ASP A 284 7.42 -1.59 11.05
C ASP A 284 8.20 -0.30 11.31
N ALA A 285 7.47 0.71 11.77
CA ALA A 285 8.06 1.88 12.38
C ALA A 285 8.53 1.58 13.81
N THR A 286 9.60 2.24 14.21
CA THR A 286 10.16 2.20 15.57
C THR A 286 10.43 3.59 16.14
N GLY A 287 10.28 4.64 15.33
CA GLY A 287 10.42 6.02 15.75
C GLY A 287 9.19 6.52 16.49
N ASP A 288 9.35 7.58 17.28
CA ASP A 288 8.23 8.20 18.00
C ASP A 288 7.13 8.62 17.02
N ALA A 289 5.95 8.00 17.12
CA ALA A 289 4.82 8.17 16.19
C ALA A 289 5.16 7.91 14.70
N GLY A 290 6.19 7.12 14.41
CA GLY A 290 6.59 6.79 13.04
C GLY A 290 5.55 5.93 12.32
N SER A 291 5.43 6.11 11.01
CA SER A 291 4.47 5.39 10.17
C SER A 291 5.06 4.11 9.58
N GLY A 292 4.26 3.07 9.47
CA GLY A 292 4.67 1.83 8.82
C GLY A 292 5.09 2.01 7.36
N GLY A 293 5.87 1.07 6.84
CA GLY A 293 6.46 1.16 5.51
C GLY A 293 5.52 0.85 4.36
N CYS A 294 6.08 0.87 3.14
CA CYS A 294 5.34 0.65 1.90
C CYS A 294 5.85 -0.62 1.19
N ILE A 295 4.96 -1.57 0.94
CA ILE A 295 5.27 -2.84 0.29
C ILE A 295 4.46 -2.96 -1.00
N GLY A 296 5.14 -3.05 -2.14
CA GLY A 296 4.57 -3.35 -3.45
C GLY A 296 5.11 -4.68 -3.97
N ILE A 297 4.23 -5.61 -4.33
CA ILE A 297 4.61 -6.90 -4.89
C ILE A 297 3.73 -7.23 -6.09
N VAL A 298 4.35 -7.36 -7.25
CA VAL A 298 3.69 -7.71 -8.50
C VAL A 298 4.26 -9.02 -9.03
N ALA A 299 3.45 -10.07 -8.99
CA ALA A 299 3.73 -11.35 -9.62
C ALA A 299 3.17 -11.38 -11.05
N GLY A 300 3.96 -11.88 -11.99
CA GLY A 300 3.48 -12.20 -13.33
C GLY A 300 2.42 -13.28 -13.31
N THR A 301 2.58 -14.32 -12.48
CA THR A 301 1.62 -15.43 -12.39
C THR A 301 0.97 -15.51 -11.01
N GLN A 302 1.44 -16.37 -10.12
CA GLN A 302 0.91 -16.57 -8.77
C GLN A 302 1.65 -15.72 -7.73
N LEU A 303 0.93 -15.20 -6.74
CA LEU A 303 1.50 -14.58 -5.54
C LEU A 303 1.15 -15.40 -4.30
N GLN A 304 2.18 -15.79 -3.53
CA GLN A 304 2.02 -16.54 -2.28
C GLN A 304 2.64 -15.79 -1.11
N LEU A 305 1.79 -15.34 -0.17
CA LEU A 305 2.20 -14.72 1.09
C LEU A 305 2.13 -15.77 2.19
N LEU A 306 3.27 -16.39 2.50
CA LEU A 306 3.38 -17.61 3.31
C LEU A 306 3.95 -17.39 4.71
N GLY A 307 4.24 -16.14 5.08
CA GLY A 307 4.67 -15.77 6.42
C GLY A 307 4.26 -14.33 6.74
N LEU A 308 4.66 -13.87 7.92
CA LEU A 308 4.23 -12.60 8.48
C LEU A 308 4.73 -11.42 7.64
N ILE A 309 3.82 -10.52 7.27
CA ILE A 309 4.16 -9.23 6.67
C ILE A 309 3.65 -8.13 7.60
N THR A 310 4.52 -7.24 8.03
CA THR A 310 4.15 -6.12 8.89
C THR A 310 4.63 -4.77 8.34
N THR A 311 3.73 -3.79 8.42
CA THR A 311 3.93 -2.36 8.14
C THR A 311 3.23 -1.57 9.24
N ASN A 312 3.45 -1.90 10.50
CA ASN A 312 2.78 -1.26 11.62
C ASN A 312 3.37 0.12 11.91
N GLY A 313 2.51 1.03 12.36
CA GLY A 313 2.93 2.29 12.96
C GLY A 313 3.53 2.08 14.36
N ALA A 314 4.34 3.04 14.78
CA ALA A 314 4.94 3.05 16.11
C ALA A 314 4.09 3.85 17.10
N GLY A 315 4.16 3.47 18.38
CA GLY A 315 3.57 4.26 19.44
C GLY A 315 4.21 5.63 19.56
N GLY A 316 3.44 6.64 19.97
CA GLY A 316 3.96 7.98 20.24
C GLY A 316 3.91 8.39 21.71
N THR A 317 4.85 9.21 22.13
CA THR A 317 4.95 9.77 23.49
C THR A 317 4.13 11.04 23.66
N PHE A 318 3.77 11.72 22.56
CA PHE A 318 3.01 12.97 22.58
C PHE A 318 1.82 12.94 21.61
N MET A 319 0.62 12.71 22.15
CA MET A 319 -0.70 12.97 21.52
C MET A 319 -0.96 12.45 20.08
N SER A 320 -0.08 11.63 19.51
CA SER A 320 -0.30 10.98 18.21
C SER A 320 0.44 9.66 18.17
N GLY A 321 -0.19 8.62 17.63
CA GLY A 321 0.49 7.39 17.26
C GLY A 321 0.80 7.40 15.77
N GLY A 322 1.73 6.55 15.35
CA GLY A 322 2.04 6.33 13.95
C GLY A 322 0.94 5.55 13.24
N CYS A 323 0.72 5.88 11.97
CA CYS A 323 -0.24 5.16 11.13
C CYS A 323 0.34 3.82 10.66
N GLY A 324 -0.54 2.88 10.37
CA GLY A 324 -0.18 1.71 9.58
C GLY A 324 0.30 2.11 8.18
N GLY A 325 1.11 1.26 7.57
CA GLY A 325 1.69 1.49 6.25
C GLY A 325 0.80 1.01 5.11
N PHE A 326 1.42 0.83 3.94
CA PHE A 326 0.73 0.51 2.70
C PHE A 326 1.21 -0.84 2.13
N GLY A 327 0.29 -1.67 1.64
CA GLY A 327 0.56 -2.92 0.94
C GLY A 327 -0.22 -3.04 -0.37
N CYS A 328 0.46 -3.22 -1.51
CA CYS A 328 -0.13 -3.48 -2.84
C CYS A 328 0.37 -4.85 -3.33
N PHE A 329 -0.51 -5.84 -3.36
CA PHE A 329 -0.20 -7.23 -3.69
C PHE A 329 -0.96 -7.65 -4.95
N GLU A 330 -0.25 -7.83 -6.07
CA GLU A 330 -0.84 -8.11 -7.38
C GLU A 330 -0.39 -9.45 -7.97
N SER A 331 -1.34 -10.26 -8.45
CA SER A 331 -1.09 -11.40 -9.34
C SER A 331 -1.72 -11.16 -10.72
N ARG A 332 -0.89 -10.97 -11.75
CA ARG A 332 -1.32 -10.54 -13.10
C ARG A 332 -2.04 -11.62 -13.91
N TYR A 333 -1.75 -12.89 -13.70
CA TYR A 333 -2.34 -13.99 -14.49
C TYR A 333 -2.72 -15.21 -13.66
N GLY A 334 -2.48 -15.22 -12.35
CA GLY A 334 -2.76 -16.36 -11.47
C GLY A 334 -3.36 -15.93 -10.14
N ASP A 335 -3.45 -16.89 -9.23
CA ASP A 335 -4.08 -16.69 -7.93
C ASP A 335 -3.18 -15.91 -6.95
N LEU A 336 -3.83 -15.30 -5.96
CA LEU A 336 -3.20 -14.69 -4.80
C LEU A 336 -3.61 -15.50 -3.56
N THR A 337 -2.62 -15.99 -2.81
CA THR A 337 -2.86 -16.72 -1.56
C THR A 337 -2.24 -15.98 -0.38
N VAL A 338 -3.05 -15.69 0.63
CA VAL A 338 -2.64 -15.18 1.93
C VAL A 338 -2.74 -16.33 2.94
N ALA A 339 -1.60 -16.86 3.36
CA ALA A 339 -1.50 -18.02 4.26
C ALA A 339 -0.91 -17.66 5.63
N ALA A 340 -0.66 -16.38 5.89
CA ALA A 340 -0.14 -15.85 7.14
C ALA A 340 -0.65 -14.42 7.38
N ASN A 341 -0.34 -13.86 8.55
CA ASN A 341 -0.85 -12.55 8.92
C ASN A 341 -0.19 -11.43 8.09
N ILE A 342 -1.01 -10.46 7.69
CA ILE A 342 -0.61 -9.23 6.99
C ILE A 342 -1.13 -8.07 7.83
N LEU A 343 -0.23 -7.29 8.43
CA LEU A 343 -0.57 -6.30 9.44
C LEU A 343 -0.06 -4.92 9.02
N ALA A 344 -0.97 -3.98 8.82
CA ALA A 344 -0.71 -2.57 8.58
C ALA A 344 -1.45 -1.76 9.66
N GLU A 345 -1.12 -1.99 10.93
CA GLU A 345 -1.90 -1.46 12.04
C GLU A 345 -1.41 -0.09 12.49
N GLY A 346 -2.36 0.80 12.81
CA GLY A 346 -2.10 2.04 13.51
C GLY A 346 -1.86 1.82 14.99
N ASN A 347 -1.03 2.67 15.58
CA ASN A 347 -0.63 2.54 16.98
C ASN A 347 -1.20 3.64 17.88
N VAL A 348 -1.11 3.44 19.20
CA VAL A 348 -1.55 4.41 20.19
C VAL A 348 -0.63 5.65 20.23
N PRO A 349 -1.13 6.83 20.66
CA PRO A 349 -2.50 7.12 21.08
C PRO A 349 -3.57 7.16 19.99
N ASP A 350 -3.24 7.67 18.79
CA ASP A 350 -4.25 8.07 17.79
C ASP A 350 -3.85 7.76 16.33
N GLY A 351 -2.93 6.81 16.13
CA GLY A 351 -2.50 6.37 14.80
C GLY A 351 -3.62 5.67 14.04
N GLY A 352 -3.81 6.05 12.78
CA GLY A 352 -4.78 5.43 11.88
C GLY A 352 -4.30 4.09 11.35
N GLY A 353 -5.23 3.23 10.95
CA GLY A 353 -4.93 2.02 10.20
C GLY A 353 -4.24 2.31 8.87
N GLY A 354 -3.58 1.29 8.31
CA GLY A 354 -2.96 1.35 7.00
C GLY A 354 -3.90 1.03 5.85
N GLU A 355 -3.33 0.66 4.71
CA GLU A 355 -4.08 0.28 3.51
C GLU A 355 -3.48 -1.01 2.94
N LEU A 356 -4.33 -2.00 2.68
CA LEU A 356 -3.92 -3.30 2.12
C LEU A 356 -4.79 -3.65 0.90
N ASP A 357 -4.16 -3.60 -0.27
CA ASP A 357 -4.75 -3.93 -1.55
C ASP A 357 -4.28 -5.29 -2.06
N PHE A 358 -5.24 -6.14 -2.40
CA PHE A 358 -5.03 -7.46 -3.01
C PHE A 358 -5.74 -7.49 -4.35
N ILE A 359 -4.96 -7.60 -5.44
CA ILE A 359 -5.47 -7.59 -6.81
C ILE A 359 -5.06 -8.90 -7.48
N SER A 360 -6.04 -9.65 -7.99
CA SER A 360 -5.78 -10.92 -8.65
C SER A 360 -6.57 -11.05 -9.94
N ARG A 361 -5.89 -11.37 -11.04
CA ARG A 361 -6.57 -11.86 -12.26
C ARG A 361 -6.97 -13.34 -12.15
N GLY A 362 -6.53 -14.01 -11.10
CA GLY A 362 -7.05 -15.30 -10.66
C GLY A 362 -8.11 -15.12 -9.57
N SER A 363 -8.08 -16.04 -8.59
CA SER A 363 -8.82 -15.93 -7.34
C SER A 363 -7.95 -15.35 -6.22
N ILE A 364 -8.58 -14.88 -5.16
CA ILE A 364 -7.94 -14.51 -3.89
C ILE A 364 -8.40 -15.49 -2.82
N SER A 365 -7.44 -16.09 -2.09
CA SER A 365 -7.71 -16.98 -0.96
C SER A 365 -6.99 -16.48 0.28
N VAL A 366 -7.74 -16.09 1.31
CA VAL A 366 -7.24 -15.79 2.66
C VAL A 366 -7.49 -16.99 3.55
N ALA A 367 -6.42 -17.66 4.00
CA ALA A 367 -6.52 -18.91 4.73
C ALA A 367 -7.15 -18.74 6.12
N SER A 368 -7.80 -19.79 6.63
CA SER A 368 -8.31 -19.82 8.00
C SER A 368 -7.18 -19.61 9.02
N ALA A 369 -7.52 -19.00 10.17
CA ALA A 369 -6.57 -18.67 11.24
C ALA A 369 -5.47 -17.66 10.85
N THR A 370 -5.66 -16.94 9.75
CA THR A 370 -4.85 -15.76 9.39
C THR A 370 -5.61 -14.47 9.72
N MET A 371 -4.87 -13.38 9.84
CA MET A 371 -5.41 -12.04 10.03
C MET A 371 -4.83 -11.09 8.98
N VAL A 372 -5.70 -10.44 8.23
CA VAL A 372 -5.37 -9.28 7.40
C VAL A 372 -5.92 -8.07 8.15
N SER A 373 -5.05 -7.25 8.71
CA SER A 373 -5.46 -6.12 9.54
C SER A 373 -4.89 -4.80 9.05
N ALA A 374 -5.79 -3.83 8.92
CA ALA A 374 -5.50 -2.42 8.80
C ALA A 374 -6.17 -1.66 9.97
N ARG A 375 -6.21 -2.26 11.16
CA ARG A 375 -6.92 -1.66 12.30
C ARG A 375 -6.16 -0.48 12.89
N ALA A 376 -6.87 0.38 13.61
CA ALA A 376 -6.26 1.35 14.52
C ALA A 376 -6.35 0.88 15.98
N SER A 377 -5.25 1.01 16.73
CA SER A 377 -5.21 0.66 18.16
C SER A 377 -5.58 1.84 19.08
N GLY A 378 -5.56 3.06 18.54
CA GLY A 378 -5.81 4.29 19.27
C GLY A 378 -7.29 4.61 19.49
N ALA A 379 -7.61 5.29 20.59
CA ALA A 379 -9.00 5.67 20.89
C ALA A 379 -9.54 6.68 19.86
N MET A 380 -8.70 7.60 19.36
CA MET A 380 -9.07 8.50 18.26
C MET A 380 -8.63 7.99 16.88
N GLY A 381 -7.98 6.83 16.82
CA GLY A 381 -7.53 6.26 15.55
C GLY A 381 -8.72 5.78 14.71
N CYS A 382 -8.65 6.05 13.41
CA CYS A 382 -9.59 5.49 12.43
C CYS A 382 -9.00 4.20 11.85
N GLY A 383 -9.83 3.17 11.70
CA GLY A 383 -9.47 1.98 10.93
C GLY A 383 -9.12 2.32 9.48
N GLY A 384 -8.35 1.44 8.87
CA GLY A 384 -7.81 1.60 7.52
C GLY A 384 -8.64 0.92 6.44
N ASP A 385 -8.06 0.81 5.25
CA ASP A 385 -8.75 0.28 4.07
C ASP A 385 -8.23 -1.12 3.72
N LEU A 386 -9.15 -2.02 3.39
CA LEU A 386 -8.84 -3.39 2.94
C LEU A 386 -9.53 -3.62 1.61
N SER A 387 -8.78 -3.82 0.53
CA SER A 387 -9.35 -4.08 -0.80
C SER A 387 -8.97 -5.46 -1.31
N LEU A 388 -9.96 -6.26 -1.69
CA LEU A 388 -9.76 -7.55 -2.37
C LEU A 388 -10.51 -7.51 -3.71
N ASP A 389 -9.79 -7.37 -4.83
CA ASP A 389 -10.35 -7.39 -6.19
C ASP A 389 -9.86 -8.62 -6.96
N ALA A 390 -10.73 -9.61 -7.09
CA ALA A 390 -10.46 -10.85 -7.83
C ALA A 390 -11.27 -10.91 -9.13
N PHE A 391 -10.63 -11.38 -10.20
CA PHE A 391 -11.33 -11.65 -11.45
C PHE A 391 -12.21 -12.90 -11.37
N PHE A 392 -11.84 -13.90 -10.56
CA PHE A 392 -12.66 -15.08 -10.29
C PHE A 392 -13.30 -15.00 -8.91
N ASP A 393 -12.78 -15.72 -7.91
CA ASP A 393 -13.41 -15.82 -6.61
C ASP A 393 -12.61 -15.09 -5.53
N VAL A 394 -13.30 -14.61 -4.50
CA VAL A 394 -12.71 -14.28 -3.21
C VAL A 394 -13.20 -15.29 -2.17
N VAL A 395 -12.26 -16.01 -1.56
CA VAL A 395 -12.55 -16.89 -0.41
C VAL A 395 -11.74 -16.39 0.77
N SER A 396 -12.43 -15.87 1.80
CA SER A 396 -11.80 -15.45 3.05
C SER A 396 -12.23 -16.36 4.19
N GLY A 397 -11.30 -17.17 4.69
CA GLY A 397 -11.41 -17.91 5.97
C GLY A 397 -10.71 -17.23 7.13
N GLY A 398 -9.86 -16.24 6.86
CA GLY A 398 -9.16 -15.44 7.86
C GLY A 398 -9.99 -14.24 8.34
N ILE A 399 -9.47 -13.57 9.36
CA ILE A 399 -10.03 -12.31 9.88
C ILE A 399 -9.64 -11.18 8.93
N LEU A 400 -10.61 -10.37 8.52
CA LEU A 400 -10.38 -9.07 7.88
C LEU A 400 -10.71 -7.99 8.91
N ASP A 401 -9.71 -7.27 9.42
CA ASP A 401 -9.87 -6.30 10.51
C ASP A 401 -9.43 -4.90 10.07
N ALA A 402 -10.41 -4.07 9.78
CA ALA A 402 -10.30 -2.64 9.53
C ALA A 402 -10.95 -1.84 10.68
N SER A 403 -11.05 -2.39 11.89
CA SER A 403 -11.66 -1.70 13.03
C SER A 403 -10.82 -0.49 13.47
N GLY A 404 -11.45 0.45 14.16
CA GLY A 404 -10.73 1.54 14.81
C GLY A 404 -11.36 1.96 16.13
N GLY A 405 -10.77 2.98 16.73
CA GLY A 405 -11.30 3.60 17.94
C GLY A 405 -12.46 4.52 17.59
N PHE A 406 -12.16 5.69 17.02
CA PHE A 406 -13.15 6.73 16.74
C PHE A 406 -13.84 6.53 15.40
N GLY A 407 -13.22 5.83 14.46
CA GLY A 407 -13.81 5.47 13.17
C GLY A 407 -13.44 4.04 12.81
N GLY A 408 -14.39 3.25 12.33
CA GLY A 408 -14.09 2.03 11.59
C GLY A 408 -13.59 2.36 10.18
N GLY A 409 -12.93 1.38 9.55
CA GLY A 409 -12.37 1.47 8.21
C GLY A 409 -13.30 0.97 7.10
N PHE A 410 -12.74 0.68 5.93
CA PHE A 410 -13.52 0.26 4.75
C PHE A 410 -12.97 -1.00 4.07
N PRO A 411 -13.48 -2.19 4.43
CA PRO A 411 -13.31 -3.38 3.62
C PRO A 411 -14.17 -3.35 2.34
N GLU A 412 -13.51 -3.41 1.18
CA GLU A 412 -14.12 -3.57 -0.14
C GLU A 412 -13.70 -4.92 -0.74
N ILE A 413 -14.67 -5.78 -1.03
CA ILE A 413 -14.43 -7.14 -1.54
C ILE A 413 -15.21 -7.32 -2.84
N SER A 414 -14.49 -7.50 -3.93
CA SER A 414 -15.02 -7.63 -5.27
C SER A 414 -14.54 -8.91 -5.92
N ALA A 415 -15.48 -9.66 -6.51
CA ALA A 415 -15.18 -10.86 -7.28
C ALA A 415 -15.93 -10.88 -8.61
N GLY A 416 -15.27 -11.31 -9.67
CA GLY A 416 -15.94 -11.55 -10.95
C GLY A 416 -16.95 -12.70 -10.89
N ARG A 417 -16.73 -13.68 -10.01
CA ARG A 417 -17.63 -14.79 -9.66
C ARG A 417 -18.02 -14.75 -8.18
N ASP A 418 -17.57 -15.71 -7.37
CA ASP A 418 -18.14 -15.94 -6.05
C ASP A 418 -17.35 -15.21 -4.96
N VAL A 419 -18.05 -14.72 -3.94
CA VAL A 419 -17.45 -14.26 -2.69
C VAL A 419 -17.93 -15.15 -1.55
N THR A 420 -17.00 -15.75 -0.82
CA THR A 420 -17.27 -16.52 0.40
C THR A 420 -16.51 -15.93 1.58
N LEU A 421 -17.25 -15.45 2.58
CA LEU A 421 -16.71 -14.90 3.82
C LEU A 421 -17.02 -15.86 4.97
N SER A 422 -16.02 -16.65 5.35
CA SER A 422 -16.10 -17.64 6.43
C SER A 422 -15.31 -17.26 7.68
N GLY A 423 -14.36 -16.33 7.55
CA GLY A 423 -13.83 -15.57 8.69
C GLY A 423 -14.59 -14.26 8.91
N PRO A 424 -14.42 -13.62 10.08
CA PRO A 424 -15.10 -12.38 10.40
C PRO A 424 -14.53 -11.20 9.63
N VAL A 425 -15.38 -10.21 9.35
CA VAL A 425 -15.01 -8.90 8.80
C VAL A 425 -15.38 -7.85 9.83
N ASP A 426 -14.40 -7.08 10.29
CA ASP A 426 -14.60 -6.06 11.31
C ASP A 426 -14.19 -4.69 10.78
N ALA A 427 -15.14 -3.77 10.76
CA ALA A 427 -14.94 -2.36 10.47
C ALA A 427 -15.67 -1.52 11.53
N SER A 428 -15.70 -1.99 12.77
CA SER A 428 -16.34 -1.30 13.89
C SER A 428 -15.52 -0.09 14.37
N GLY A 429 -16.21 0.93 14.88
CA GLY A 429 -15.64 2.00 15.68
C GLY A 429 -15.92 1.72 17.15
N ARG A 430 -14.88 1.44 17.96
CA ARG A 430 -15.04 0.85 19.30
C ARG A 430 -14.97 1.84 20.45
N ALA A 431 -14.37 3.01 20.26
CA ALA A 431 -14.23 4.03 21.31
C ALA A 431 -15.56 4.74 21.60
N LEU A 432 -15.67 5.42 22.74
CA LEU A 432 -16.83 6.28 23.00
C LEU A 432 -16.93 7.35 21.90
N ALA A 433 -18.15 7.65 21.47
CA ALA A 433 -18.47 8.48 20.32
C ALA A 433 -17.93 7.95 18.97
N GLY A 434 -17.44 6.71 18.92
CA GLY A 434 -16.87 6.11 17.72
C GLY A 434 -17.93 5.79 16.66
N TYR A 435 -17.59 6.04 15.40
CA TYR A 435 -18.39 5.75 14.23
C TYR A 435 -17.97 4.41 13.63
N GLY A 436 -18.92 3.53 13.33
CA GLY A 436 -18.69 2.35 12.52
C GLY A 436 -18.30 2.72 11.10
N GLY A 437 -17.53 1.83 10.45
CA GLY A 437 -17.04 1.96 9.09
C GLY A 437 -18.04 1.45 8.05
N GLY A 438 -17.52 1.03 6.90
CA GLY A 438 -18.34 0.50 5.80
C GLY A 438 -17.79 -0.81 5.27
N VAL A 439 -18.66 -1.77 4.98
CA VAL A 439 -18.26 -3.02 4.29
C VAL A 439 -19.03 -3.13 2.99
N ILE A 440 -18.30 -3.21 1.87
CA ILE A 440 -18.87 -3.39 0.53
C ILE A 440 -18.44 -4.74 -0.01
N VAL A 441 -19.41 -5.53 -0.46
CA VAL A 441 -19.13 -6.84 -1.09
C VAL A 441 -19.92 -6.97 -2.39
N GLU A 442 -19.20 -7.13 -3.50
CA GLU A 442 -19.78 -7.34 -4.82
C GLU A 442 -19.33 -8.68 -5.41
N ALA A 443 -20.25 -9.64 -5.47
CA ALA A 443 -20.08 -10.89 -6.20
C ALA A 443 -20.67 -10.80 -7.62
N GLY A 444 -20.04 -11.49 -8.56
CA GLY A 444 -20.52 -11.61 -9.92
C GLY A 444 -20.34 -10.35 -10.76
N ARG A 445 -19.26 -9.57 -10.56
CA ARG A 445 -18.96 -8.35 -11.34
C ARG A 445 -18.87 -8.58 -12.85
N GLN A 446 -18.47 -9.79 -13.23
CA GLN A 446 -18.37 -10.19 -14.64
C GLN A 446 -19.65 -10.87 -15.16
N GLY A 447 -20.64 -11.13 -14.30
CA GLY A 447 -21.95 -11.62 -14.71
C GLY A 447 -22.61 -12.54 -13.67
N LYS A 448 -22.06 -13.74 -13.50
CA LYS A 448 -22.57 -14.75 -12.55
C LYS A 448 -21.63 -14.90 -11.36
N GLY A 449 -22.18 -14.77 -10.16
CA GLY A 449 -21.42 -14.92 -8.93
C GLY A 449 -22.27 -14.79 -7.68
N ASN A 450 -22.08 -15.68 -6.74
CA ASN A 450 -22.83 -15.78 -5.50
C ASN A 450 -22.04 -15.20 -4.33
N LEU A 451 -22.75 -14.56 -3.41
CA LEU A 451 -22.22 -14.08 -2.15
C LEU A 451 -22.71 -14.96 -0.99
N SER A 452 -21.79 -15.54 -0.23
CA SER A 452 -22.05 -16.30 0.99
C SER A 452 -21.34 -15.68 2.19
N VAL A 453 -22.12 -15.18 3.15
CA VAL A 453 -21.65 -14.72 4.46
C VAL A 453 -21.89 -15.82 5.50
N GLN A 454 -20.80 -16.38 6.02
CA GLN A 454 -20.77 -17.52 6.96
C GLN A 454 -20.23 -17.16 8.35
N ASN A 455 -19.91 -15.89 8.56
CA ASN A 455 -19.44 -15.36 9.84
C ASN A 455 -19.94 -13.92 10.02
N THR A 456 -19.52 -13.26 11.10
CA THR A 456 -19.91 -11.90 11.43
C THR A 456 -19.24 -10.88 10.50
N ILE A 457 -20.04 -9.95 9.97
CA ILE A 457 -19.62 -8.66 9.47
C ILE A 457 -20.06 -7.62 10.51
N ASP A 458 -19.12 -6.94 11.14
CA ASP A 458 -19.37 -5.92 12.16
C ASP A 458 -18.95 -4.54 11.66
N VAL A 459 -19.92 -3.64 11.55
CA VAL A 459 -19.75 -2.21 11.25
C VAL A 459 -20.31 -1.38 12.39
N GLY A 460 -20.33 -1.89 13.61
CA GLY A 460 -20.92 -1.25 14.78
C GLY A 460 -20.21 0.04 15.20
N GLY A 461 -20.96 0.89 15.88
CA GLY A 461 -20.47 2.14 16.48
C GLY A 461 -20.29 2.04 17.98
N GLY A 462 -19.46 2.91 18.52
CA GLY A 462 -19.12 2.94 19.93
C GLY A 462 -20.14 3.69 20.78
N GLY A 463 -19.98 3.64 22.10
CA GLY A 463 -20.96 4.18 23.06
C GLY A 463 -21.10 5.71 23.08
N CYS A 464 -21.84 6.23 24.06
CA CYS A 464 -21.97 7.67 24.27
C CYS A 464 -20.98 8.21 25.32
N SER A 465 -20.55 9.46 25.15
CA SER A 465 -19.83 10.26 26.13
C SER A 465 -20.48 11.65 26.27
N LEU A 466 -20.21 12.31 27.40
CA LEU A 466 -20.69 13.68 27.64
C LEU A 466 -19.93 14.71 26.77
N ASP A 467 -18.67 14.43 26.47
CA ASP A 467 -17.77 15.40 25.81
C ASP A 467 -17.77 15.28 24.28
N LEU A 468 -17.81 14.05 23.76
CA LEU A 468 -17.73 13.77 22.32
C LEU A 468 -19.07 13.36 21.69
N GLY A 469 -20.12 13.20 22.50
CA GLY A 469 -21.44 12.78 22.05
C GLY A 469 -21.54 11.26 21.89
N CYS A 470 -22.44 10.82 21.01
CA CYS A 470 -22.78 9.42 20.80
C CYS A 470 -22.22 8.92 19.47
N GLY A 471 -21.72 7.68 19.49
CA GLY A 471 -21.24 7.00 18.29
C GLY A 471 -22.38 6.62 17.36
N ALA A 472 -22.04 6.20 16.15
CA ALA A 472 -23.00 5.74 15.17
C ALA A 472 -22.58 4.41 14.54
N GLY A 473 -23.54 3.53 14.28
CA GLY A 473 -23.31 2.35 13.44
C GLY A 473 -22.97 2.75 12.00
N GLY A 474 -22.22 1.90 11.35
CA GLY A 474 -21.77 2.03 9.97
C GLY A 474 -22.75 1.46 8.96
N PHE A 475 -22.25 1.02 7.80
CA PHE A 475 -23.10 0.40 6.78
C PHE A 475 -22.49 -0.86 6.17
N THR A 476 -23.37 -1.77 5.75
CA THR A 476 -23.02 -2.88 4.85
C THR A 476 -23.75 -2.73 3.52
N ASP A 477 -23.06 -2.95 2.40
CA ASP A 477 -23.64 -3.03 1.04
C ASP A 477 -23.19 -4.32 0.36
N LEU A 478 -24.11 -5.27 0.26
CA LEU A 478 -23.84 -6.64 -0.18
C LEU A 478 -24.63 -6.95 -1.45
N SER A 479 -23.95 -7.37 -2.52
CA SER A 479 -24.61 -7.70 -3.77
C SER A 479 -24.05 -8.94 -4.47
N GLY A 480 -24.92 -9.62 -5.23
CA GLY A 480 -24.57 -10.84 -5.96
C GLY A 480 -25.76 -11.40 -6.72
N CYS A 481 -25.56 -12.56 -7.36
CA CYS A 481 -26.63 -13.36 -7.94
C CYS A 481 -27.51 -13.92 -6.84
N ASP A 482 -27.02 -14.97 -6.18
CA ASP A 482 -27.55 -15.37 -4.89
C ASP A 482 -26.78 -14.65 -3.80
N VAL A 483 -27.51 -14.07 -2.84
CA VAL A 483 -26.93 -13.48 -1.63
C VAL A 483 -27.45 -14.26 -0.44
N THR A 484 -26.55 -14.93 0.27
CA THR A 484 -26.88 -15.77 1.42
C THR A 484 -26.14 -15.30 2.65
N VAL A 485 -26.88 -14.84 3.66
CA VAL A 485 -26.39 -14.76 5.05
C VAL A 485 -26.79 -16.05 5.73
N THR A 486 -25.83 -16.95 5.92
CA THR A 486 -26.10 -18.29 6.50
C THR A 486 -26.47 -18.19 7.99
N ALA A 487 -26.93 -19.29 8.58
CA ALA A 487 -27.26 -19.34 10.01
C ALA A 487 -26.04 -19.05 10.94
N ALA A 488 -24.82 -19.24 10.44
CA ALA A 488 -23.59 -18.88 11.15
C ALA A 488 -23.14 -17.44 10.89
N GLY A 489 -23.66 -16.80 9.84
CA GLY A 489 -23.33 -15.41 9.50
C GLY A 489 -24.18 -14.41 10.27
N SER A 490 -23.67 -13.19 10.45
CA SER A 490 -24.43 -12.08 11.03
C SER A 490 -23.98 -10.75 10.46
N LEU A 491 -24.89 -9.79 10.32
CA LEU A 491 -24.55 -8.41 9.97
C LEU A 491 -24.90 -7.50 11.15
N LEU A 492 -23.90 -6.84 11.72
CA LEU A 492 -24.05 -5.97 12.90
C LEU A 492 -23.72 -4.53 12.50
N ALA A 493 -24.73 -3.67 12.50
CA ALA A 493 -24.62 -2.25 12.23
C ALA A 493 -25.19 -1.41 13.39
N GLY A 494 -25.18 -1.97 14.60
CA GLY A 494 -25.69 -1.32 15.80
C GLY A 494 -24.81 -0.17 16.28
N GLY A 495 -25.40 0.77 17.01
CA GLY A 495 -24.69 1.88 17.65
C GLY A 495 -25.69 2.80 18.34
N PRO A 496 -25.26 3.78 19.16
CA PRO A 496 -26.19 4.73 19.76
C PRO A 496 -27.06 5.44 18.73
N ALA A 497 -26.46 5.95 17.65
CA ALA A 497 -27.16 6.25 16.41
C ALA A 497 -26.97 5.05 15.46
N ALA A 498 -27.96 4.18 15.35
CA ALA A 498 -27.82 2.94 14.59
C ALA A 498 -27.40 3.15 13.12
N GLY A 499 -26.86 2.09 12.50
CA GLY A 499 -26.37 2.08 11.12
C GLY A 499 -27.35 1.47 10.11
N SER A 500 -26.82 0.85 9.04
CA SER A 500 -27.66 0.22 8.02
C SER A 500 -27.07 -1.05 7.41
N ASN A 501 -27.95 -1.96 6.98
CA ASN A 501 -27.58 -3.09 6.15
C ASN A 501 -28.35 -3.05 4.83
N ALA A 502 -27.64 -3.06 3.71
CA ALA A 502 -28.22 -3.11 2.37
C ALA A 502 -27.80 -4.42 1.66
N LEU A 503 -28.78 -5.19 1.23
CA LEU A 503 -28.56 -6.45 0.52
C LEU A 503 -29.33 -6.45 -0.80
N ALA A 504 -28.66 -6.77 -1.90
CA ALA A 504 -29.24 -6.84 -3.23
C ALA A 504 -28.89 -8.16 -3.93
N ALA A 505 -29.87 -9.06 -4.06
CA ALA A 505 -29.73 -10.27 -4.86
C ALA A 505 -30.37 -10.08 -6.24
N ARG A 506 -29.70 -10.56 -7.29
CA ARG A 506 -30.25 -10.59 -8.67
C ARG A 506 -31.07 -11.86 -8.95
N GLU A 507 -30.86 -12.91 -8.16
CA GLU A 507 -31.52 -14.21 -8.22
C GLU A 507 -32.24 -14.56 -6.91
N GLN A 508 -31.58 -15.16 -5.92
CA GLN A 508 -32.17 -15.52 -4.63
C GLN A 508 -31.53 -14.75 -3.47
N LEU A 509 -32.35 -14.06 -2.68
CA LEU A 509 -31.94 -13.51 -1.39
C LEU A 509 -32.33 -14.46 -0.26
N THR A 510 -31.36 -14.90 0.53
CA THR A 510 -31.56 -15.83 1.66
C THR A 510 -30.92 -15.27 2.93
N ILE A 511 -31.71 -15.13 3.99
CA ILE A 511 -31.28 -14.62 5.30
C ILE A 511 -31.64 -15.64 6.37
N GLN A 512 -30.63 -16.35 6.84
CA GLN A 512 -30.74 -17.36 7.90
C GLN A 512 -30.14 -16.88 9.22
N GLY A 513 -29.12 -16.03 9.16
CA GLY A 513 -28.49 -15.39 10.32
C GLY A 513 -29.10 -14.02 10.68
N PRO A 514 -28.69 -13.42 11.81
CA PRO A 514 -29.22 -12.15 12.26
C PRO A 514 -28.69 -10.95 11.46
N LEU A 515 -29.58 -10.00 11.17
CA LEU A 515 -29.27 -8.65 10.69
C LEU A 515 -29.72 -7.66 11.77
N ASP A 516 -28.78 -6.94 12.36
CA ASP A 516 -29.04 -5.98 13.43
C ASP A 516 -28.55 -4.59 13.00
N ALA A 517 -29.46 -3.63 13.04
CA ALA A 517 -29.20 -2.20 12.89
C ALA A 517 -30.03 -1.42 13.93
N THR A 518 -30.10 -1.93 15.17
CA THR A 518 -30.82 -1.29 16.28
C THR A 518 -29.98 -0.26 17.02
N THR A 519 -30.65 0.67 17.70
CA THR A 519 -29.96 1.58 18.62
C THR A 519 -29.51 0.83 19.88
N THR A 520 -28.25 1.00 20.27
CA THR A 520 -27.71 0.40 21.50
C THR A 520 -28.03 1.22 22.76
N THR A 521 -28.46 2.47 22.60
CA THR A 521 -28.90 3.36 23.69
C THR A 521 -30.23 4.03 23.35
N PRO A 522 -31.36 3.31 23.46
CA PRO A 522 -32.68 3.87 23.19
C PRO A 522 -32.93 5.15 23.98
N GLY A 523 -33.28 6.24 23.30
CA GLY A 523 -33.59 7.54 23.91
C GLY A 523 -32.42 8.51 24.07
N ALA A 524 -31.19 8.12 23.73
CA ALA A 524 -30.07 9.07 23.62
C ALA A 524 -30.29 10.01 22.43
N GLY A 525 -30.45 11.32 22.67
CA GLY A 525 -30.46 12.35 21.62
C GLY A 525 -31.54 12.24 20.53
N GLY A 526 -32.62 11.48 20.75
CA GLY A 526 -33.63 11.20 19.73
C GLY A 526 -33.25 10.07 18.76
N ALA A 527 -32.29 9.21 19.14
CA ALA A 527 -31.86 8.06 18.36
C ALA A 527 -33.04 7.14 17.99
N THR A 528 -33.15 6.85 16.70
CA THR A 528 -34.03 5.83 16.14
C THR A 528 -33.21 4.61 15.76
N ASP A 529 -33.86 3.46 15.67
CA ASP A 529 -33.27 2.33 14.98
C ASP A 529 -32.88 2.70 13.55
N GLY A 530 -31.91 1.97 13.03
CA GLY A 530 -31.35 2.13 11.70
C GLY A 530 -32.22 1.49 10.64
N SER A 531 -31.61 0.95 9.59
CA SER A 531 -32.39 0.35 8.50
C SER A 531 -31.78 -0.93 7.93
N ASN A 532 -32.66 -1.89 7.65
CA ASN A 532 -32.34 -3.06 6.84
C ASN A 532 -33.06 -2.91 5.50
N MET A 533 -32.31 -2.89 4.39
CA MET A 533 -32.83 -2.69 3.03
C MET A 533 -32.58 -3.95 2.20
N LEU A 534 -33.66 -4.60 1.77
CA LEU A 534 -33.59 -5.86 1.04
C LEU A 534 -34.15 -5.68 -0.37
N THR A 535 -33.29 -5.84 -1.37
CA THR A 535 -33.67 -5.79 -2.79
C THR A 535 -33.57 -7.19 -3.41
N HIS A 536 -34.65 -7.64 -4.06
CA HIS A 536 -34.71 -8.96 -4.68
C HIS A 536 -35.57 -8.94 -5.96
N PRO A 537 -35.44 -9.92 -6.86
CA PRO A 537 -36.30 -9.97 -8.03
C PRO A 537 -37.73 -10.38 -7.66
N SER A 538 -38.73 -9.79 -8.30
CA SER A 538 -40.15 -10.09 -8.06
C SER A 538 -40.53 -11.53 -8.38
N ARG A 539 -39.79 -12.19 -9.28
CA ARG A 539 -39.98 -13.59 -9.69
C ARG A 539 -39.47 -14.61 -8.65
N LYS A 540 -38.56 -14.23 -7.77
CA LYS A 540 -38.00 -15.08 -6.71
C LYS A 540 -38.12 -14.35 -5.37
N PRO A 541 -39.16 -14.64 -4.57
CA PRO A 541 -39.30 -14.08 -3.24
C PRO A 541 -38.08 -14.37 -2.37
N ARG A 542 -37.68 -13.39 -1.57
CA ARG A 542 -36.68 -13.57 -0.50
C ARG A 542 -37.09 -14.68 0.47
N SER A 543 -36.10 -15.38 1.02
CA SER A 543 -36.27 -16.37 2.09
C SER A 543 -35.65 -15.82 3.37
N ILE A 544 -36.45 -15.60 4.42
CA ILE A 544 -35.98 -15.10 5.71
C ILE A 544 -36.39 -16.11 6.78
N SER A 545 -35.40 -16.77 7.39
CA SER A 545 -35.58 -17.61 8.57
C SER A 545 -34.81 -17.09 9.79
N GLY A 546 -33.87 -16.16 9.59
CA GLY A 546 -33.16 -15.45 10.65
C GLY A 546 -33.92 -14.23 11.19
N THR A 547 -33.36 -13.56 12.19
CA THR A 547 -33.91 -12.32 12.76
C THR A 547 -33.41 -11.11 12.00
N VAL A 548 -34.31 -10.18 11.65
CA VAL A 548 -33.94 -8.91 11.01
C VAL A 548 -34.52 -7.78 11.86
N THR A 549 -33.67 -6.95 12.44
CA THR A 549 -34.07 -5.90 13.39
C THR A 549 -33.31 -4.60 13.10
N PRO A 550 -34.00 -3.46 12.90
CA PRO A 550 -35.45 -3.31 12.75
C PRO A 550 -35.99 -4.04 11.52
N ALA A 551 -37.32 -4.13 11.41
CA ALA A 551 -37.98 -4.80 10.29
C ALA A 551 -37.49 -4.24 8.93
N PRO A 552 -37.23 -5.10 7.93
CA PRO A 552 -36.61 -4.64 6.70
C PRO A 552 -37.59 -3.88 5.80
N THR A 553 -37.07 -2.86 5.13
CA THR A 553 -37.70 -2.32 3.92
C THR A 553 -37.39 -3.26 2.77
N VAL A 554 -38.44 -3.79 2.14
CA VAL A 554 -38.29 -4.79 1.08
C VAL A 554 -38.71 -4.18 -0.26
N THR A 555 -37.80 -4.22 -1.23
CA THR A 555 -38.03 -3.77 -2.60
C THR A 555 -37.95 -4.96 -3.56
N ALA A 556 -39.08 -5.36 -4.11
CA ALA A 556 -39.14 -6.34 -5.19
C ALA A 556 -39.06 -5.62 -6.55
N LEU A 557 -38.06 -5.95 -7.37
CA LEU A 557 -37.87 -5.34 -8.69
C LEU A 557 -38.08 -6.36 -9.82
N PRO A 558 -38.63 -5.97 -10.98
CA PRO A 558 -38.66 -6.83 -12.14
C PRO A 558 -37.24 -7.14 -12.64
N THR A 559 -37.12 -8.18 -13.47
CA THR A 559 -35.86 -8.54 -14.11
C THR A 559 -35.69 -7.74 -15.40
N CYS A 560 -34.52 -7.15 -15.62
CA CYS A 560 -34.23 -6.45 -16.85
C CYS A 560 -34.17 -7.43 -18.02
N THR A 561 -34.70 -7.03 -19.16
CA THR A 561 -34.58 -7.78 -20.43
C THR A 561 -33.67 -7.10 -21.44
N SER A 562 -33.14 -5.92 -21.11
CA SER A 562 -32.20 -5.14 -21.92
C SER A 562 -31.48 -4.08 -21.07
N THR A 563 -30.41 -3.49 -21.63
CA THR A 563 -29.58 -2.46 -20.97
C THR A 563 -30.24 -1.09 -20.83
N ILE A 564 -31.35 -0.83 -21.54
CA ILE A 564 -32.03 0.49 -21.54
C ILE A 564 -33.13 0.59 -20.47
N LEU A 565 -33.51 -0.53 -19.86
CA LEU A 565 -34.52 -0.57 -18.82
C LEU A 565 -33.91 -0.08 -17.50
N SER A 566 -34.66 0.76 -16.78
CA SER A 566 -34.32 1.22 -15.44
C SER A 566 -35.37 0.75 -14.43
N GLY A 567 -35.02 0.70 -13.15
CA GLY A 567 -35.92 0.19 -12.11
C GLY A 567 -36.12 -1.34 -12.16
N CYS A 568 -35.14 -2.07 -12.69
CA CYS A 568 -35.12 -3.53 -12.74
C CYS A 568 -33.75 -4.05 -12.27
N LEU A 569 -33.67 -5.34 -11.96
CA LEU A 569 -32.42 -6.05 -11.66
C LEU A 569 -31.92 -6.76 -12.91
N VAL A 570 -30.66 -6.56 -13.27
CA VAL A 570 -30.01 -7.33 -14.34
C VAL A 570 -29.97 -8.80 -13.91
N PRO A 571 -30.54 -9.75 -14.67
CA PRO A 571 -30.49 -11.16 -14.31
C PRO A 571 -29.04 -11.67 -14.34
N CYS A 572 -28.80 -12.77 -13.63
CA CYS A 572 -27.53 -13.46 -13.75
C CYS A 572 -27.53 -14.37 -14.98
N PRO A 573 -26.45 -14.39 -15.78
CA PRO A 573 -26.38 -15.20 -16.98
C PRO A 573 -26.39 -16.69 -16.64
N THR A 574 -27.05 -17.50 -17.48
CA THR A 574 -27.19 -18.95 -17.36
C THR A 574 -26.21 -19.64 -18.32
N CYS A 575 -24.93 -19.34 -18.14
CA CYS A 575 -23.89 -19.78 -19.04
C CYS A 575 -23.83 -21.29 -19.29
N GLY A 576 -23.81 -21.65 -20.58
CA GLY A 576 -23.63 -23.01 -21.05
C GLY A 576 -24.93 -23.72 -21.45
N ASN A 577 -26.06 -22.99 -21.52
CA ASN A 577 -27.38 -23.55 -21.79
C ASN A 577 -27.73 -23.63 -23.30
N GLY A 578 -26.86 -23.10 -24.18
CA GLY A 578 -27.03 -23.03 -25.62
C GLY A 578 -27.96 -21.91 -26.11
N VAL A 579 -28.39 -20.99 -25.25
CA VAL A 579 -29.36 -19.93 -25.55
C VAL A 579 -28.81 -18.59 -25.07
N VAL A 580 -28.49 -17.69 -26.01
CA VAL A 580 -28.08 -16.33 -25.66
C VAL A 580 -29.28 -15.54 -25.12
N GLU A 581 -29.27 -15.26 -23.83
CA GLU A 581 -30.27 -14.43 -23.14
C GLU A 581 -29.63 -13.21 -22.48
N PHE A 582 -30.37 -12.11 -22.26
CA PHE A 582 -29.78 -10.95 -21.58
C PHE A 582 -29.31 -11.33 -20.16
N PRO A 583 -28.09 -10.97 -19.69
CA PRO A 583 -27.10 -10.05 -20.29
C PRO A 583 -25.95 -10.72 -21.08
N GLU A 584 -26.13 -11.96 -21.50
CA GLU A 584 -25.17 -12.72 -22.30
C GLU A 584 -25.00 -12.09 -23.69
N THR A 585 -23.79 -12.15 -24.20
CA THR A 585 -23.48 -11.79 -25.60
C THR A 585 -23.10 -13.01 -26.44
N CYS A 586 -22.85 -14.15 -25.78
CA CYS A 586 -22.64 -15.47 -26.38
C CYS A 586 -23.09 -16.55 -25.40
N ASP A 587 -23.38 -17.74 -25.94
CA ASP A 587 -23.56 -18.96 -25.17
C ASP A 587 -23.23 -20.15 -26.09
N THR A 588 -22.63 -21.21 -25.56
CA THR A 588 -22.46 -22.49 -26.25
C THR A 588 -22.98 -23.62 -25.37
N ALA A 589 -23.64 -24.62 -25.95
CA ALA A 589 -24.17 -25.74 -25.17
C ALA A 589 -23.03 -26.56 -24.54
N GLY A 590 -22.95 -26.58 -23.20
CA GLY A 590 -21.95 -27.34 -22.45
C GLY A 590 -21.14 -26.50 -21.46
N ALA A 591 -20.06 -27.07 -20.93
CA ALA A 591 -19.17 -26.35 -20.04
C ALA A 591 -18.33 -25.34 -20.84
N LEU A 592 -18.64 -24.06 -20.69
CA LEU A 592 -17.83 -22.98 -21.29
C LEU A 592 -16.38 -23.11 -20.83
N GLN A 593 -15.45 -22.96 -21.78
CA GLN A 593 -14.02 -22.87 -21.49
C GLN A 593 -13.52 -21.54 -22.03
N SER A 594 -12.68 -20.85 -21.26
CA SER A 594 -12.00 -19.69 -21.82
C SER A 594 -11.24 -20.08 -23.09
N CYS A 595 -11.28 -19.21 -24.10
CA CYS A 595 -10.74 -19.36 -25.45
C CYS A 595 -11.57 -20.18 -26.47
N ASP A 596 -12.81 -20.57 -26.17
CA ASP A 596 -13.73 -21.20 -27.13
C ASP A 596 -14.57 -20.19 -27.96
N GLY A 597 -14.40 -18.88 -27.70
CA GLY A 597 -15.18 -17.81 -28.32
C GLY A 597 -16.25 -17.23 -27.39
N CYS A 598 -16.58 -17.93 -26.30
CA CYS A 598 -17.46 -17.46 -25.25
C CYS A 598 -16.82 -17.62 -23.88
N SER A 599 -16.63 -16.51 -23.16
CA SER A 599 -15.98 -16.57 -21.86
C SER A 599 -16.84 -17.31 -20.84
N LEU A 600 -16.22 -17.71 -19.72
CA LEU A 600 -16.90 -18.26 -18.54
C LEU A 600 -18.01 -17.37 -17.97
N PHE A 601 -18.13 -16.13 -18.46
CA PHE A 601 -19.11 -15.13 -18.07
C PHE A 601 -20.16 -14.83 -19.14
N CYS A 602 -20.25 -15.68 -20.18
CA CYS A 602 -21.15 -15.48 -21.32
C CYS A 602 -20.89 -14.19 -22.11
N GLN A 603 -19.65 -13.73 -22.07
CA GLN A 603 -19.21 -12.57 -22.85
C GLN A 603 -18.36 -13.04 -24.02
N VAL A 604 -18.64 -12.51 -25.23
CA VAL A 604 -17.87 -12.82 -26.43
C VAL A 604 -16.39 -12.53 -26.18
N GLU A 605 -15.55 -13.52 -26.45
CA GLU A 605 -14.11 -13.36 -26.31
C GLU A 605 -13.55 -12.68 -27.55
N ASP A 606 -13.51 -11.35 -27.54
CA ASP A 606 -13.03 -10.61 -28.69
C ASP A 606 -11.50 -10.74 -28.81
N ARG A 607 -11.01 -11.48 -29.82
CA ARG A 607 -9.57 -11.61 -30.13
C ARG A 607 -8.92 -10.26 -30.51
N LEU A 608 -9.72 -9.21 -30.79
CA LEU A 608 -9.24 -7.91 -31.27
C LEU A 608 -9.15 -6.82 -30.20
N GLN A 609 -9.79 -6.95 -29.02
CA GLN A 609 -9.65 -5.97 -27.94
C GLN A 609 -8.31 -6.10 -27.17
N ARG A 610 -7.72 -7.31 -27.09
CA ARG A 610 -6.37 -7.48 -26.49
C ARG A 610 -5.25 -6.78 -27.27
N ARG A 611 -5.45 -6.35 -28.53
CA ARG A 611 -4.49 -5.48 -29.23
C ARG A 611 -4.70 -3.99 -28.97
N ARG A 612 -5.90 -3.56 -28.52
CA ARG A 612 -6.17 -2.16 -28.20
C ARG A 612 -5.95 -1.82 -26.73
N GLU A 613 -6.05 -2.77 -25.80
CA GLU A 613 -5.69 -2.52 -24.41
C GLU A 613 -4.18 -2.65 -24.14
N VAL A 614 -3.47 -3.49 -24.92
CA VAL A 614 -2.00 -3.59 -24.85
C VAL A 614 -1.28 -2.42 -25.57
N TRP A 615 -1.97 -1.61 -26.38
CA TRP A 615 -1.40 -0.43 -27.06
C TRP A 615 -2.17 0.89 -26.83
N GLY A 616 -3.32 0.88 -26.15
CA GLY A 616 -4.09 2.06 -25.78
C GLY A 616 -3.68 2.69 -24.44
N GLY A 617 -2.91 1.96 -23.62
CA GLY A 617 -2.36 2.45 -22.35
C GLY A 617 -1.06 3.27 -22.47
N TYR A 618 -0.53 3.50 -23.68
CA TYR A 618 0.80 4.14 -23.86
C TYR A 618 0.86 5.30 -24.86
N LEU A 619 -0.28 5.88 -25.28
CA LEU A 619 -0.27 7.06 -26.17
C LEU A 619 -1.22 8.17 -25.72
N SER A 620 -0.96 8.74 -24.54
CA SER A 620 -1.27 10.15 -24.26
C SER A 620 -0.29 10.74 -23.25
N LEU A 621 0.99 10.79 -23.64
CA LEU A 621 1.98 11.70 -23.06
C LEU A 621 2.66 12.42 -24.23
N ARG A 622 2.08 13.55 -24.66
CA ARG A 622 2.89 14.58 -25.33
C ARG A 622 3.40 15.55 -24.25
N PRO A 623 4.70 15.85 -24.25
CA PRO A 623 5.30 16.74 -23.29
C PRO A 623 4.98 18.20 -23.66
N SER A 624 4.45 18.96 -22.72
CA SER A 624 4.37 20.41 -22.83
C SER A 624 5.18 21.03 -21.69
N ALA A 625 6.48 21.10 -21.89
CA ALA A 625 7.34 22.03 -21.15
C ALA A 625 8.02 22.95 -22.16
N GLN A 626 7.50 24.16 -22.33
CA GLN A 626 8.36 25.30 -22.67
C GLN A 626 7.96 26.52 -21.86
N LEU A 627 8.95 27.00 -21.11
CA LEU A 627 9.07 28.33 -20.54
C LEU A 627 8.45 29.41 -21.42
N GLN A 628 7.67 30.31 -20.82
CA GLN A 628 7.66 31.71 -21.20
C GLN A 628 7.73 32.62 -19.98
N ARG A 629 8.97 32.97 -19.59
CA ARG A 629 9.28 34.35 -19.20
C ARG A 629 9.32 35.19 -20.47
N ARG A 630 8.59 36.31 -20.51
CA ARG A 630 8.94 37.55 -21.23
C ARG A 630 8.03 38.65 -20.68
N GLN A 631 8.55 39.47 -19.77
CA GLN A 631 9.16 40.77 -20.07
C GLN A 631 8.28 41.68 -20.93
N SER A 632 7.72 42.66 -20.24
CA SER A 632 7.43 44.01 -20.71
C SER A 632 8.45 44.48 -21.75
N LEU A 633 7.98 44.98 -22.90
CA LEU A 633 8.36 46.26 -23.51
C LEU A 633 7.59 46.48 -24.82
N HIS A 634 7.13 47.72 -24.99
CA HIS A 634 6.37 48.27 -26.12
C HIS A 634 7.01 48.07 -27.51
N PRO A 635 6.21 48.14 -28.59
CA PRO A 635 6.69 48.63 -29.87
C PRO A 635 6.04 49.97 -30.28
N ARG A 636 6.90 50.93 -30.61
CA ARG A 636 6.60 52.17 -31.33
C ARG A 636 6.55 51.92 -32.85
N HIS A 637 5.60 52.62 -33.47
CA HIS A 637 5.66 53.32 -34.76
C HIS A 637 5.81 52.59 -36.12
N LEU A 638 4.74 52.80 -36.91
CA LEU A 638 4.67 53.42 -38.25
C LEU A 638 5.30 52.71 -39.46
N ARG A 639 4.39 52.30 -40.36
CA ARG A 639 4.28 52.55 -41.82
C ARG A 639 3.47 51.39 -42.41
N SER A 640 2.59 51.50 -43.40
CA SER A 640 2.01 52.58 -44.22
C SER A 640 1.07 51.88 -45.22
N GLY A 641 -0.01 52.54 -45.65
CA GLY A 641 -0.75 52.21 -46.88
C GLY A 641 -2.10 51.52 -46.63
N ARG A 642 -3.19 52.28 -46.51
CA ARG A 642 -4.09 52.75 -47.59
C ARG A 642 -4.99 51.66 -48.17
N GLY A 643 -6.30 51.83 -48.00
CA GLY A 643 -7.32 51.10 -48.75
C GLY A 643 -8.72 51.09 -48.12
N LEU A 644 -9.35 52.26 -47.98
CA LEU A 644 -10.82 52.43 -47.96
C LEU A 644 -11.36 52.32 -49.43
N PRO A 645 -12.68 52.34 -49.74
CA PRO A 645 -13.89 52.60 -48.93
C PRO A 645 -15.07 51.61 -49.16
N ALA A 646 -16.13 51.64 -48.34
CA ALA A 646 -17.51 52.12 -48.67
C ALA A 646 -18.51 51.00 -48.29
N ALA A 647 -19.78 51.19 -47.89
CA ALA A 647 -20.58 52.32 -47.43
C ALA A 647 -21.90 51.76 -46.78
N HIS A 648 -22.45 52.54 -45.85
CA HIS A 648 -23.88 52.83 -45.58
C HIS A 648 -24.95 51.77 -45.19
N ALA A 649 -25.42 51.88 -43.93
CA ALA A 649 -26.79 52.21 -43.44
C ALA A 649 -26.82 51.89 -41.91
N GLY A 650 -27.00 52.77 -40.92
CA GLY A 650 -27.93 53.89 -40.71
C GLY A 650 -29.33 53.34 -40.37
N ARG A 651 -29.94 53.46 -39.18
CA ARG A 651 -29.95 54.54 -38.16
C ARG A 651 -30.77 54.09 -36.89
N PRO A 652 -30.99 54.93 -35.83
CA PRO A 652 -30.79 54.54 -34.42
C PRO A 652 -31.98 54.85 -33.46
N GLY A 653 -31.79 54.66 -32.14
CA GLY A 653 -32.71 55.15 -31.09
C GLY A 653 -32.15 55.05 -29.66
N HIS A 654 -31.68 56.17 -29.12
CA HIS A 654 -31.15 56.50 -27.77
C HIS A 654 -32.26 56.55 -26.65
N PRO A 655 -32.03 57.06 -25.41
CA PRO A 655 -31.13 56.59 -24.34
C PRO A 655 -31.76 56.67 -22.90
N VAL A 656 -30.97 56.23 -21.93
CA VAL A 656 -30.84 56.65 -20.50
C VAL A 656 -31.60 57.91 -20.04
N GLN A 657 -32.30 57.82 -18.89
CA GLN A 657 -32.18 58.81 -17.81
C GLN A 657 -32.85 58.44 -16.46
N ARG A 658 -32.25 59.01 -15.39
CA ARG A 658 -32.76 59.36 -14.03
C ARG A 658 -32.34 58.41 -12.89
N GLN A 659 -32.06 58.85 -11.67
CA GLN A 659 -31.69 60.12 -11.00
C GLN A 659 -31.28 59.69 -9.56
N GLN A 660 -30.32 60.38 -8.91
CA GLN A 660 -30.14 60.34 -7.43
C GLN A 660 -31.30 61.11 -6.72
N PRO A 661 -31.37 61.40 -5.38
CA PRO A 661 -30.48 61.10 -4.24
C PRO A 661 -31.14 60.79 -2.82
N VAL A 662 -30.34 60.23 -1.89
CA VAL A 662 -30.00 60.66 -0.49
C VAL A 662 -31.03 60.87 0.69
N HIS A 663 -30.64 60.28 1.86
CA HIS A 663 -30.81 60.61 3.32
C HIS A 663 -32.13 60.44 4.12
N GLY A 664 -31.97 59.94 5.38
CA GLY A 664 -32.86 60.20 6.53
C GLY A 664 -32.59 59.36 7.80
N ARG A 665 -32.43 59.99 8.98
CA ARG A 665 -32.06 59.45 10.32
C ARG A 665 -33.25 59.38 11.31
N ARG A 666 -33.14 58.47 12.31
CA ARG A 666 -33.56 58.49 13.76
C ARG A 666 -35.00 58.88 14.21
N HIS A 667 -35.63 58.09 15.12
CA HIS A 667 -35.69 58.30 16.60
C HIS A 667 -36.72 57.44 17.42
N LEU A 668 -36.27 56.90 18.57
CA LEU A 668 -36.82 56.82 19.97
C LEU A 668 -38.21 56.23 20.38
N ARG A 669 -38.20 55.30 21.37
CA ARG A 669 -38.72 55.33 22.80
C ARG A 669 -38.88 53.87 23.33
N ARG A 670 -38.39 53.36 24.49
CA ARG A 670 -38.34 53.64 25.98
C ARG A 670 -39.50 53.01 26.82
N ARG A 671 -39.16 52.08 27.75
CA ARG A 671 -39.70 51.75 29.13
C ARG A 671 -39.52 50.23 29.41
N SER A 672 -38.72 49.69 30.35
CA SER A 672 -38.64 49.71 31.84
C SER A 672 -39.67 48.85 32.59
N ASN A 673 -39.25 47.75 33.25
CA ASN A 673 -39.48 47.41 34.69
C ASN A 673 -38.99 45.98 35.09
N LEU A 674 -38.27 45.91 36.23
CA LEU A 674 -38.02 44.76 37.14
C LEU A 674 -39.28 44.54 38.07
N PRO A 675 -39.37 43.62 39.09
CA PRO A 675 -38.34 42.75 39.74
C PRO A 675 -38.76 41.31 40.21
N ALA A 676 -37.76 40.58 40.75
CA ALA A 676 -37.74 39.67 41.92
C ALA A 676 -38.56 38.36 42.03
N GLY A 677 -37.87 37.28 42.46
CA GLY A 677 -38.47 36.08 43.06
C GLY A 677 -37.52 34.86 43.19
N GLU A 678 -36.70 34.82 44.25
CA GLU A 678 -36.20 33.59 44.93
C GLU A 678 -37.36 32.99 45.80
N PRO A 679 -37.29 31.79 46.46
CA PRO A 679 -36.12 30.99 46.85
C PRO A 679 -36.22 29.43 46.74
N ALA A 680 -35.10 28.81 47.10
CA ALA A 680 -34.76 27.44 47.52
C ALA A 680 -35.83 26.42 47.99
N HIS A 681 -35.57 25.15 47.66
CA HIS A 681 -35.69 23.95 48.53
C HIS A 681 -34.76 22.86 47.91
N LEU A 682 -33.66 22.44 48.56
CA LEU A 682 -33.57 21.29 49.48
C LEU A 682 -34.16 19.99 48.91
N GLN A 683 -33.36 19.25 48.15
CA GLN A 683 -32.95 17.87 48.45
C GLN A 683 -31.64 17.52 47.74
#